data_AF-A0A920YQZ3-F1
#
_entry.id   AF-A0A920YQZ3-F1
#
_cell.length_a   1.000
_cell.length_b   1.000
_cell.length_c   1.000
_cell.angle_alpha   90.00
_cell.angle_beta   90.00
_cell.angle_gamma   90.00
#
_symmetry.space_group_name_H-M   'P 1'
#
loop_
_entity.id
_entity.type
_entity.pdbx_description
1 polymer ?
#
loop_
_entity_poly.entity_id
_entity_poly.type
_entity_poly.pdbx_seq_one_letter_code
_entity_poly.pdbx_strand_id
1 'polypeptide(L)'
;MKKRFLFKTAAYFLLATILAFLAIPPVSTVKAVVFTIQKDVYYDKTLAGILGHIAGFLSGYEFVTNVDGTPRFPLPDSWFDLCNGPYAGNYIYGGNPTYPGFKRLFGTGRIGSDDDYHIDFFNQHILDAHGPYVSYQDIKDEWTEHYPHDWGAGFVGMALMKNPGLLPPFTGLRELGNKYYWCTEPYIENDTLGMAAPGMPNTAASLAEKFGSVTGDFDGIIWAKFLAAMYSLAYVETDIADVVDKAAEVIPRNSWPYSVYQKCKELYQQDPDDWRWAVTELEKIKRNVHESDNVQTLTDVNNGFTILALLYGENDYLETCKIASLAGYDGDCNAATATGILGIMKGMSGTPQKVKDVIYANGSGVYVNDLETGFDPYIKLNYPREQTFDDLARLYQRNAEDQIIANGGSIDSENYYINVQTVVQPEVVEISNYDFENGSLAGWSKWTPVPDTTHITAENNPNAHSGEWNGKVVTDETVNEGKLYVQLSGLEVGARYRVKAYLMCANGKQARLYAENYGGPYIYTSISSNPDYWVARTLEFTAGSTSAQVGLHLPAGGSGSKWGRIDNIFVEKVSDRNDIRYEAENATIGGSQIKSSASASNGNYVGGIDYTGSYVQFNINVANTGEYMLRINYANGGDYNATHKLYINGDLKTSVMYPKTGSWGEFSNNILEIPVELSSGNNTVRLEKSINYAEIDYIDVSMINPASIENINISSQVLDNINRIYNFDFEIDGATQMPSGWGTWPGNNGTDGDADYVETGGYSGTYRLTHHKSSDYEVYTSQTITGLSNGHYTLRAWVISGGGQNKLYMDAKNYGGPDQRYDIPTWGWPNWVQIEIPGILVTNNQCTVGFYSNANSGNWFSVDKVELYKEQVNLVSNYDFEIDGATQTPSYWGTWPGSSGNDADADYVETGGYSGSYRLTHYKSAPYEVYTDQTIKNIKNGTYTLRAWVVSGGGQNSCFLEAKNYGGSPMQVAIPGNGWPNWTQVQITGINVTNNQCTIGLYSNANAGNWCSIDKIEFFRE
;
A
#
# COMPACT_ATOMS: atom_id res chain seq x y z
N MET A 1 -29.22 -51.97 -39.85
CA MET A 1 -27.82 -51.85 -39.38
C MET A 1 -27.12 -50.52 -39.72
N LYS A 2 -27.51 -49.76 -40.77
CA LYS A 2 -26.81 -48.51 -41.16
C LYS A 2 -27.18 -47.21 -40.40
N LYS A 3 -28.28 -47.17 -39.62
CA LYS A 3 -28.67 -45.97 -38.83
C LYS A 3 -28.07 -45.89 -37.42
N ARG A 4 -27.51 -46.99 -36.88
CA ARG A 4 -26.84 -46.99 -35.55
C ARG A 4 -25.36 -46.62 -35.58
N PHE A 5 -24.74 -46.57 -36.77
CA PHE A 5 -23.33 -46.20 -36.92
C PHE A 5 -23.15 -44.67 -36.98
N LEU A 6 -24.02 -43.94 -37.69
CA LEU A 6 -23.94 -42.48 -37.81
C LEU A 6 -24.12 -41.72 -36.48
N PHE A 7 -24.98 -42.19 -35.57
CA PHE A 7 -25.16 -41.54 -34.26
C PHE A 7 -23.98 -41.73 -33.29
N LYS A 8 -23.19 -42.82 -33.43
CA LYS A 8 -21.99 -43.01 -32.61
C LYS A 8 -20.83 -42.15 -33.13
N THR A 9 -20.65 -42.02 -34.43
CA THR A 9 -19.58 -41.17 -35.00
C THR A 9 -19.78 -39.68 -34.73
N ALA A 10 -21.03 -39.18 -34.71
CA ALA A 10 -21.32 -37.79 -34.37
C ALA A 10 -21.10 -37.48 -32.88
N ALA A 11 -21.44 -38.41 -31.98
CA ALA A 11 -21.18 -38.26 -30.55
C ALA A 11 -19.68 -38.28 -30.22
N TYR A 12 -18.87 -39.09 -30.92
CA TYR A 12 -17.42 -39.09 -30.75
C TYR A 12 -16.74 -37.83 -31.32
N PHE A 13 -17.25 -37.26 -32.41
CA PHE A 13 -16.75 -35.98 -32.94
C PHE A 13 -17.10 -34.79 -32.04
N LEU A 14 -18.30 -34.78 -31.44
CA LEU A 14 -18.72 -33.75 -30.49
C LEU A 14 -17.96 -33.87 -29.15
N LEU A 15 -17.70 -35.10 -28.67
CA LEU A 15 -16.88 -35.31 -27.47
C LEU A 15 -15.40 -34.96 -27.70
N ALA A 16 -14.85 -35.24 -28.89
CA ALA A 16 -13.48 -34.89 -29.25
C ALA A 16 -13.27 -33.38 -29.49
N THR A 17 -14.30 -32.65 -29.96
CA THR A 17 -14.24 -31.18 -30.05
C THR A 17 -14.44 -30.51 -28.70
N ILE A 18 -15.27 -31.06 -27.80
CA ILE A 18 -15.39 -30.56 -26.42
C ILE A 18 -14.12 -30.85 -25.60
N LEU A 19 -13.45 -31.99 -25.81
CA LEU A 19 -12.15 -32.29 -25.18
C LEU A 19 -10.99 -31.48 -25.77
N ALA A 20 -11.07 -31.03 -27.03
CA ALA A 20 -10.07 -30.15 -27.63
C ALA A 20 -10.20 -28.68 -27.15
N PHE A 21 -11.40 -28.23 -26.76
CA PHE A 21 -11.61 -26.92 -26.11
C PHE A 21 -11.31 -26.91 -24.61
N LEU A 22 -11.13 -28.09 -23.99
CA LEU A 22 -10.72 -28.24 -22.58
C LEU A 22 -9.23 -28.59 -22.42
N ALA A 23 -8.50 -28.77 -23.51
CA ALA A 23 -7.06 -28.94 -23.49
C ALA A 23 -6.40 -27.56 -23.44
N ILE A 24 -6.33 -26.98 -22.24
CA ILE A 24 -5.31 -25.98 -21.93
C ILE A 24 -3.97 -26.63 -22.31
N PRO A 25 -3.15 -26.04 -23.19
CA PRO A 25 -1.82 -26.58 -23.43
C PRO A 25 -1.15 -26.73 -22.06
N PRO A 26 -0.44 -27.84 -21.77
CA PRO A 26 0.35 -27.88 -20.56
C PRO A 26 1.25 -26.66 -20.62
N VAL A 27 1.01 -25.69 -19.73
CA VAL A 27 2.00 -24.67 -19.41
C VAL A 27 3.24 -25.49 -19.16
N SER A 28 4.28 -25.30 -19.98
CA SER A 28 5.57 -25.88 -19.68
C SER A 28 5.93 -25.29 -18.32
N THR A 29 5.72 -26.04 -17.25
CA THR A 29 6.19 -25.67 -15.92
C THR A 29 7.70 -25.75 -16.04
N VAL A 30 8.30 -24.62 -16.42
CA VAL A 30 9.69 -24.35 -16.13
C VAL A 30 9.78 -24.60 -14.63
N LYS A 31 10.56 -25.60 -14.22
CA LYS A 31 10.80 -25.81 -12.80
C LYS A 31 11.36 -24.48 -12.28
N ALA A 32 10.63 -23.84 -11.36
CA ALA A 32 11.12 -22.64 -10.70
C ALA A 32 12.52 -22.95 -10.15
N VAL A 33 13.48 -22.07 -10.44
CA VAL A 33 14.80 -22.16 -9.83
C VAL A 33 14.59 -21.75 -8.38
N VAL A 34 14.64 -22.73 -7.48
CA VAL A 34 14.55 -22.48 -6.05
C VAL A 34 15.92 -22.05 -5.56
N PHE A 35 16.01 -20.80 -5.11
CA PHE A 35 17.18 -20.27 -4.43
C PHE A 35 17.01 -20.44 -2.93
N THR A 36 18.05 -20.96 -2.27
CA THR A 36 18.05 -21.13 -0.81
C THR A 36 19.00 -20.13 -0.20
N ILE A 37 18.49 -19.36 0.75
CA ILE A 37 19.27 -18.40 1.55
C ILE A 37 18.94 -18.60 3.03
N GLN A 38 19.96 -18.62 3.88
CA GLN A 38 19.76 -18.69 5.33
C GLN A 38 19.18 -17.37 5.84
N LYS A 39 18.35 -17.42 6.89
CA LYS A 39 17.69 -16.23 7.43
C LYS A 39 18.68 -15.18 7.92
N ASP A 40 19.78 -15.62 8.53
CA ASP A 40 20.85 -14.76 9.03
C ASP A 40 21.64 -14.12 7.88
N VAL A 41 21.89 -14.85 6.79
CA VAL A 41 22.53 -14.32 5.57
C VAL A 41 21.63 -13.29 4.88
N TYR A 42 20.31 -13.53 4.80
CA TYR A 42 19.38 -12.52 4.29
C TYR A 42 19.47 -11.25 5.16
N TYR A 43 19.33 -11.39 6.48
CA TYR A 43 19.38 -10.26 7.40
C TYR A 43 20.72 -9.50 7.33
N ASP A 44 21.86 -10.20 7.25
CA ASP A 44 23.18 -9.60 7.10
C ASP A 44 23.27 -8.74 5.82
N LYS A 45 22.79 -9.28 4.69
CA LYS A 45 22.72 -8.57 3.42
C LYS A 45 21.77 -7.38 3.46
N THR A 46 20.60 -7.51 4.07
CA THR A 46 19.61 -6.43 4.19
C THR A 46 20.13 -5.30 5.07
N LEU A 47 20.71 -5.61 6.24
CA LEU A 47 21.32 -4.61 7.11
C LEU A 47 22.48 -3.90 6.39
N ALA A 48 23.34 -4.64 5.70
CA ALA A 48 24.40 -4.05 4.89
C ALA A 48 23.87 -3.18 3.74
N GLY A 49 22.73 -3.53 3.15
CA GLY A 49 22.01 -2.73 2.16
C GLY A 49 21.53 -1.40 2.73
N ILE A 50 20.85 -1.41 3.88
CA ILE A 50 20.38 -0.18 4.56
C ILE A 50 21.57 0.72 4.91
N LEU A 51 22.61 0.16 5.54
CA LEU A 51 23.82 0.93 5.90
C LEU A 51 24.56 1.43 4.66
N GLY A 52 24.52 0.65 3.58
CA GLY A 52 25.09 1.01 2.29
C GLY A 52 24.41 2.25 1.74
N HIS A 53 23.09 2.18 1.62
CA HIS A 53 22.23 3.24 1.14
C HIS A 53 22.50 4.57 1.87
N ILE A 54 22.51 4.55 3.21
CA ILE A 54 22.80 5.75 4.01
C ILE A 54 24.24 6.23 3.83
N ALA A 55 25.21 5.32 3.67
CA ALA A 55 26.60 5.72 3.43
C ALA A 55 26.78 6.43 2.10
N GLY A 56 26.08 6.00 1.05
CA GLY A 56 26.04 6.68 -0.25
C GLY A 56 25.50 8.11 -0.12
N PHE A 57 24.32 8.25 0.48
CA PHE A 57 23.69 9.54 0.79
C PHE A 57 24.66 10.49 1.53
N LEU A 58 25.26 10.03 2.64
CA LEU A 58 26.20 10.84 3.43
C LEU A 58 27.52 11.16 2.70
N SER A 59 27.78 10.58 1.54
CA SER A 59 28.98 10.81 0.73
C SER A 59 28.72 11.67 -0.51
N GLY A 60 27.50 11.63 -1.04
CA GLY A 60 27.14 12.26 -2.30
C GLY A 60 27.01 13.77 -2.22
N TYR A 61 26.86 14.37 -3.40
CA TYR A 61 26.78 15.81 -3.60
C TYR A 61 25.53 16.14 -4.40
N GLU A 62 24.62 16.86 -3.76
CA GLU A 62 23.38 17.34 -4.34
C GLU A 62 23.56 18.71 -5.02
N PHE A 63 23.02 18.85 -6.23
CA PHE A 63 22.77 20.10 -6.96
C PHE A 63 23.95 21.10 -7.03
N VAL A 64 25.17 20.61 -7.16
CA VAL A 64 26.36 21.47 -7.24
C VAL A 64 26.40 22.24 -8.56
N THR A 65 26.47 23.58 -8.50
CA THR A 65 26.54 24.45 -9.68
C THR A 65 27.89 25.16 -9.86
N ASN A 66 28.18 25.53 -11.10
CA ASN A 66 29.19 26.53 -11.44
C ASN A 66 28.71 27.94 -11.05
N VAL A 67 29.61 28.93 -11.14
CA VAL A 67 29.30 30.34 -10.84
C VAL A 67 28.21 30.93 -11.76
N ASP A 68 28.07 30.39 -12.97
CA ASP A 68 27.05 30.78 -13.95
C ASP A 68 25.70 30.06 -13.76
N GLY A 69 25.58 29.21 -12.74
CA GLY A 69 24.36 28.45 -12.44
C GLY A 69 24.20 27.17 -13.23
N THR A 70 25.13 26.83 -14.13
CA THR A 70 25.12 25.53 -14.82
C THR A 70 25.50 24.39 -13.87
N PRO A 71 25.01 23.15 -14.09
CA PRO A 71 25.44 22.00 -13.28
C PRO A 71 26.96 21.82 -13.35
N ARG A 72 27.58 21.52 -12.21
CA ARG A 72 29.01 21.23 -12.12
C ARG A 72 29.23 19.73 -12.05
N PHE A 73 29.76 19.17 -13.14
CA PHE A 73 30.04 17.75 -13.27
C PHE A 73 31.10 17.51 -14.38
N PRO A 74 31.82 16.38 -14.34
CA PRO A 74 32.06 15.56 -13.16
C PRO A 74 32.87 16.33 -12.10
N LEU A 75 32.73 15.94 -10.83
CA LEU A 75 33.40 16.56 -9.70
C LEU A 75 34.86 16.06 -9.53
N PRO A 76 35.75 16.86 -8.91
CA PRO A 76 37.15 16.47 -8.71
C PRO A 76 37.33 15.34 -7.68
N ASP A 77 38.27 14.42 -7.91
CA ASP A 77 38.57 13.32 -6.97
C ASP A 77 38.87 13.79 -5.55
N SER A 78 39.49 14.98 -5.40
CA SER A 78 39.83 15.55 -4.09
C SER A 78 38.63 15.90 -3.22
N TRP A 79 37.40 15.85 -3.76
CA TRP A 79 36.18 16.12 -3.00
C TRP A 79 35.64 14.87 -2.32
N PHE A 80 35.87 13.68 -2.90
CA PHE A 80 35.29 12.47 -2.34
C PHE A 80 35.91 12.10 -0.99
N ASP A 81 35.04 11.94 0.00
CA ASP A 81 35.36 11.31 1.28
C ASP A 81 34.11 10.60 1.82
N LEU A 82 34.20 9.28 1.96
CA LEU A 82 33.10 8.41 2.36
C LEU A 82 32.46 8.87 3.69
N CYS A 83 31.14 9.01 3.74
CA CYS A 83 30.38 9.51 4.89
C CYS A 83 30.81 10.91 5.38
N ASN A 84 31.30 11.78 4.49
CA ASN A 84 31.76 13.13 4.83
C ASN A 84 31.38 14.17 3.75
N GLY A 85 30.22 13.98 3.12
CA GLY A 85 29.59 14.94 2.20
C GLY A 85 28.80 16.04 2.93
N PRO A 86 28.03 16.85 2.17
CA PRO A 86 27.25 17.96 2.71
C PRO A 86 26.28 17.55 3.84
N TYR A 87 25.53 16.45 3.64
CA TYR A 87 24.58 15.92 4.62
C TYR A 87 25.23 15.30 5.88
N ALA A 88 26.52 14.95 5.81
CA ALA A 88 27.32 14.59 6.97
C ALA A 88 27.84 15.83 7.76
N GLY A 89 27.66 17.03 7.20
CA GLY A 89 28.05 18.32 7.79
C GLY A 89 29.31 18.95 7.18
N ASN A 90 29.79 18.45 6.05
CA ASN A 90 30.92 19.02 5.32
C ASN A 90 30.45 19.96 4.20
N TYR A 91 30.33 21.25 4.53
CA TYR A 91 29.78 22.26 3.62
C TYR A 91 30.79 22.93 2.69
N ILE A 92 32.01 22.39 2.55
CA ILE A 92 33.08 23.05 1.77
C ILE A 92 32.67 23.21 0.29
N TYR A 93 31.89 22.25 -0.23
CA TYR A 93 31.58 22.15 -1.66
C TYR A 93 30.09 22.04 -1.98
N GLY A 94 29.20 22.16 -0.99
CA GLY A 94 27.75 22.04 -1.15
C GLY A 94 27.00 22.16 0.19
N GLY A 95 25.68 22.24 0.13
CA GLY A 95 24.79 22.32 1.29
C GLY A 95 24.70 23.69 1.96
N ASN A 96 23.88 23.78 3.01
CA ASN A 96 23.60 25.03 3.71
C ASN A 96 24.04 24.98 5.19
N PRO A 97 25.21 25.54 5.55
CA PRO A 97 25.72 25.52 6.93
C PRO A 97 24.87 26.35 7.90
N THR A 98 23.98 27.20 7.38
CA THR A 98 23.11 28.08 8.18
C THR A 98 21.72 27.50 8.40
N TYR A 99 21.37 26.41 7.70
CA TYR A 99 20.13 25.69 7.89
C TYR A 99 20.37 24.51 8.84
N PRO A 100 19.88 24.56 10.10
CA PRO A 100 20.12 23.50 11.08
C PRO A 100 19.63 22.13 10.62
N GLY A 101 18.61 22.10 9.76
CA GLY A 101 18.06 20.91 9.14
C GLY A 101 18.94 20.27 8.06
N PHE A 102 19.98 20.93 7.53
CA PHE A 102 20.74 20.32 6.43
C PHE A 102 21.64 19.15 6.89
N LYS A 103 22.20 19.19 8.10
CA LYS A 103 23.02 18.08 8.60
C LYS A 103 22.13 16.93 9.05
N ARG A 104 22.26 15.75 8.46
CA ARG A 104 21.54 14.53 8.88
C ARG A 104 22.36 13.61 9.77
N LEU A 105 23.69 13.75 9.80
CA LEU A 105 24.53 13.05 10.79
C LEU A 105 24.52 13.79 12.14
N PHE A 106 23.61 13.42 13.06
CA PHE A 106 23.48 14.04 14.39
C PHE A 106 24.58 13.63 15.39
N GLY A 107 25.42 12.71 14.98
CA GLY A 107 26.51 12.14 15.77
C GLY A 107 26.81 10.75 15.24
N THR A 108 27.88 10.16 15.72
CA THR A 108 28.23 8.78 15.39
C THR A 108 27.07 7.84 15.74
N GLY A 109 26.59 7.07 14.76
CA GLY A 109 25.50 6.10 14.91
C GLY A 109 24.07 6.66 14.86
N ARG A 110 23.88 7.96 14.56
CA ARG A 110 22.55 8.60 14.58
C ARG A 110 22.31 9.42 13.31
N ILE A 111 21.36 8.97 12.51
CA ILE A 111 21.06 9.49 11.17
C ILE A 111 19.64 10.05 11.17
N GLY A 112 19.50 11.34 10.82
CA GLY A 112 18.22 12.02 10.67
C GLY A 112 17.41 11.52 9.48
N SER A 113 16.16 11.94 9.40
CA SER A 113 15.28 11.67 8.27
C SER A 113 15.60 12.54 7.06
N ASP A 114 15.39 11.95 5.88
CA ASP A 114 15.71 12.51 4.56
C ASP A 114 14.85 11.85 3.46
N ASP A 115 14.59 12.55 2.37
CA ASP A 115 13.79 12.11 1.22
C ASP A 115 14.37 10.89 0.50
N ASP A 116 15.68 10.65 0.61
CA ASP A 116 16.33 9.47 0.03
C ASP A 116 15.99 8.12 0.71
N TYR A 117 15.34 8.09 1.87
CA TYR A 117 15.02 6.79 2.54
C TYR A 117 13.88 6.80 3.55
N HIS A 118 13.36 7.96 3.97
CA HIS A 118 12.31 7.97 4.98
C HIS A 118 10.99 7.36 4.46
N ILE A 119 10.62 7.62 3.20
CA ILE A 119 9.47 6.98 2.57
C ILE A 119 9.75 5.51 2.29
N ASP A 120 10.98 5.10 1.97
CA ASP A 120 11.32 3.67 1.87
C ASP A 120 11.02 2.91 3.17
N PHE A 121 11.44 3.45 4.30
CA PHE A 121 11.16 2.86 5.62
C PHE A 121 9.67 2.89 5.93
N PHE A 122 8.97 3.96 5.54
CA PHE A 122 7.52 4.06 5.71
C PHE A 122 6.77 3.05 4.82
N ASN A 123 7.22 2.82 3.59
CA ASN A 123 6.68 1.80 2.69
C ASN A 123 6.84 0.40 3.28
N GLN A 124 7.92 0.13 4.02
CA GLN A 124 8.06 -1.12 4.77
C GLN A 124 7.08 -1.23 5.94
N HIS A 125 6.74 -0.12 6.60
CA HIS A 125 5.70 -0.11 7.61
C HIS A 125 4.33 -0.48 7.02
N ILE A 126 3.99 0.11 5.86
CA ILE A 126 2.73 -0.18 5.15
C ILE A 126 2.67 -1.67 4.76
N LEU A 127 3.77 -2.24 4.25
CA LEU A 127 3.84 -3.68 3.93
C LEU A 127 3.67 -4.58 5.17
N ASP A 128 4.22 -4.20 6.33
CA ASP A 128 4.11 -4.99 7.57
C ASP A 128 2.70 -4.91 8.17
N ALA A 129 2.01 -3.78 7.96
CA ALA A 129 0.64 -3.56 8.42
C ALA A 129 -0.39 -4.31 7.57
N HIS A 130 -0.22 -4.35 6.24
CA HIS A 130 -1.23 -4.83 5.28
C HIS A 130 -0.83 -6.11 4.54
N GLY A 131 0.38 -6.62 4.78
CA GLY A 131 0.90 -7.82 4.15
C GLY A 131 1.31 -7.62 2.68
N PRO A 132 1.49 -8.71 1.92
CA PRO A 132 2.17 -8.67 0.63
C PRO A 132 1.30 -8.12 -0.54
N TYR A 133 0.00 -7.90 -0.31
CA TYR A 133 -0.98 -7.47 -1.32
C TYR A 133 -1.58 -6.09 -1.03
N VAL A 134 -0.77 -5.16 -0.51
CA VAL A 134 -1.15 -3.75 -0.24
C VAL A 134 -1.99 -3.17 -1.37
N SER A 135 -3.15 -2.62 -1.03
CA SER A 135 -4.05 -1.92 -1.95
C SER A 135 -3.70 -0.42 -2.03
N TYR A 136 -4.19 0.27 -3.07
CA TYR A 136 -4.07 1.73 -3.12
C TYR A 136 -4.84 2.45 -2.01
N GLN A 137 -5.88 1.79 -1.47
CA GLN A 137 -6.64 2.32 -0.34
C GLN A 137 -5.80 2.25 0.94
N ASP A 138 -5.10 1.14 1.17
CA ASP A 138 -4.19 0.99 2.32
C ASP A 138 -3.10 2.06 2.30
N ILE A 139 -2.46 2.28 1.15
CA ILE A 139 -1.43 3.33 1.00
C ILE A 139 -2.02 4.69 1.37
N LYS A 140 -3.22 5.03 0.86
CA LYS A 140 -3.87 6.30 1.19
C LYS A 140 -4.19 6.40 2.68
N ASP A 141 -4.73 5.36 3.28
CA ASP A 141 -5.13 5.37 4.69
C ASP A 141 -3.90 5.57 5.58
N GLU A 142 -2.81 4.84 5.31
CA GLU A 142 -1.51 4.98 5.99
C GLU A 142 -0.90 6.37 5.80
N TRP A 143 -0.84 6.87 4.56
CA TRP A 143 -0.35 8.22 4.26
C TRP A 143 -1.18 9.29 4.99
N THR A 144 -2.52 9.15 5.01
CA THR A 144 -3.37 10.14 5.69
C THR A 144 -3.32 10.06 7.22
N GLU A 145 -3.17 8.85 7.77
CA GLU A 145 -3.01 8.59 9.20
C GLU A 145 -1.69 9.13 9.73
N HIS A 146 -0.58 8.75 9.09
CA HIS A 146 0.77 9.08 9.53
C HIS A 146 1.23 10.47 9.08
N TYR A 147 0.59 11.04 8.06
CA TYR A 147 0.85 12.37 7.55
C TYR A 147 2.35 12.61 7.28
N PRO A 148 2.98 11.82 6.39
CA PRO A 148 4.35 12.07 5.97
C PRO A 148 4.47 13.47 5.40
N HIS A 149 5.57 14.13 5.74
CA HIS A 149 5.97 15.39 5.18
C HIS A 149 7.23 15.14 4.38
N ASP A 150 7.27 15.71 3.19
CA ASP A 150 8.22 15.37 2.15
C ASP A 150 8.41 16.57 1.22
N TRP A 151 9.38 16.53 0.32
CA TRP A 151 9.57 17.55 -0.71
C TRP A 151 8.68 17.29 -1.94
N GLY A 152 8.72 18.27 -2.86
CA GLY A 152 8.20 18.18 -4.21
C GLY A 152 6.91 17.38 -4.36
N ALA A 153 7.04 16.21 -4.98
CA ALA A 153 5.92 15.40 -5.42
C ALA A 153 5.23 14.63 -4.28
N GLY A 154 5.97 14.25 -3.23
CA GLY A 154 5.43 13.66 -2.00
C GLY A 154 4.51 14.62 -1.23
N PHE A 155 4.93 15.88 -1.08
CA PHE A 155 4.10 16.93 -0.48
C PHE A 155 2.77 17.11 -1.20
N VAL A 156 2.80 17.17 -2.53
CA VAL A 156 1.59 17.37 -3.34
C VAL A 156 0.72 16.11 -3.33
N GLY A 157 1.32 14.92 -3.38
CA GLY A 157 0.62 13.65 -3.27
C GLY A 157 -0.19 13.57 -1.98
N MET A 158 0.44 13.86 -0.84
CA MET A 158 -0.22 13.98 0.46
C MET A 158 -1.37 14.99 0.49
N ALA A 159 -1.16 16.17 -0.09
CA ALA A 159 -2.18 17.21 -0.15
C ALA A 159 -3.41 16.73 -0.94
N LEU A 160 -3.21 16.04 -2.07
CA LEU A 160 -4.28 15.50 -2.91
C LEU A 160 -5.04 14.35 -2.21
N MET A 161 -4.34 13.50 -1.45
CA MET A 161 -4.96 12.46 -0.63
C MET A 161 -5.84 13.01 0.49
N LYS A 162 -5.44 14.12 1.13
CA LYS A 162 -6.25 14.77 2.17
C LYS A 162 -7.39 15.60 1.59
N ASN A 163 -7.12 16.34 0.52
CA ASN A 163 -8.09 17.21 -0.12
C ASN A 163 -7.73 17.40 -1.60
N PRO A 164 -8.47 16.78 -2.53
CA PRO A 164 -9.88 16.42 -2.42
C PRO A 164 -10.19 14.98 -2.00
N GLY A 165 -9.21 14.21 -1.51
CA GLY A 165 -9.46 12.83 -1.09
C GLY A 165 -9.10 11.78 -2.14
N LEU A 166 -8.17 12.07 -3.06
CA LEU A 166 -7.81 11.17 -4.16
C LEU A 166 -7.07 9.92 -3.66
N LEU A 167 -7.20 8.82 -4.40
CA LEU A 167 -6.37 7.63 -4.22
C LEU A 167 -5.12 7.74 -5.09
N PRO A 168 -3.97 7.15 -4.72
CA PRO A 168 -2.98 6.78 -5.72
C PRO A 168 -3.59 5.77 -6.71
N PRO A 169 -3.18 5.72 -7.99
CA PRO A 169 -2.08 6.47 -8.63
C PRO A 169 -2.43 7.91 -9.03
N PHE A 170 -3.64 8.39 -8.77
CA PHE A 170 -4.10 9.71 -9.24
C PHE A 170 -3.35 10.88 -8.63
N THR A 171 -2.77 10.68 -7.46
CA THR A 171 -1.97 11.67 -6.74
C THR A 171 -0.64 11.96 -7.44
N GLY A 172 -0.10 11.02 -8.24
CA GLY A 172 1.08 11.23 -9.07
C GLY A 172 0.81 11.97 -10.39
N LEU A 173 -0.45 12.13 -10.79
CA LEU A 173 -0.79 12.63 -12.12
C LEU A 173 -0.78 14.17 -12.22
N ARG A 174 -0.10 14.67 -13.26
CA ARG A 174 -0.08 16.10 -13.59
C ARG A 174 -1.45 16.71 -13.85
N GLU A 175 -2.34 15.98 -14.51
CA GLU A 175 -3.71 16.45 -14.82
C GLU A 175 -4.54 16.71 -13.57
N LEU A 176 -4.18 16.08 -12.44
CA LEU A 176 -4.93 16.13 -11.18
C LEU A 176 -4.28 17.02 -10.12
N GLY A 177 -3.15 17.65 -10.46
CA GLY A 177 -2.55 18.74 -9.67
C GLY A 177 -1.10 18.54 -9.28
N ASN A 178 -0.52 17.35 -9.51
CA ASN A 178 0.88 17.10 -9.18
C ASN A 178 1.82 17.66 -10.25
N LYS A 179 2.30 18.89 -10.03
CA LYS A 179 3.21 19.57 -10.95
C LYS A 179 4.63 19.00 -10.97
N TYR A 180 4.96 18.16 -9.98
CA TYR A 180 6.25 17.49 -9.83
C TYR A 180 6.20 16.04 -10.29
N TYR A 181 5.23 15.65 -11.12
CA TYR A 181 5.07 14.28 -11.65
C TYR A 181 6.32 13.72 -12.34
N TRP A 182 7.24 14.59 -12.75
CA TRP A 182 8.49 14.29 -13.46
C TRP A 182 9.72 14.15 -12.54
N CYS A 183 9.56 14.45 -11.25
CA CYS A 183 10.67 14.57 -10.29
C CYS A 183 11.15 13.19 -9.80
N THR A 184 12.11 13.18 -8.86
CA THR A 184 12.92 12.01 -8.49
C THR A 184 12.25 11.07 -7.49
N GLU A 185 11.25 11.56 -6.73
CA GLU A 185 10.51 10.88 -5.66
C GLU A 185 10.07 9.44 -6.04
N PRO A 186 9.52 9.17 -7.25
CA PRO A 186 9.11 7.82 -7.59
C PRO A 186 10.23 6.78 -7.49
N TYR A 187 11.49 7.12 -7.78
CA TYR A 187 12.58 6.14 -7.76
C TYR A 187 13.42 6.19 -6.49
N ILE A 188 13.62 7.35 -5.86
CA ILE A 188 14.44 7.47 -4.64
C ILE A 188 13.74 6.93 -3.40
N GLU A 189 12.40 6.86 -3.39
CA GLU A 189 11.59 6.45 -2.23
C GLU A 189 11.07 5.00 -2.30
N ASN A 190 11.40 4.30 -3.39
CA ASN A 190 10.77 3.03 -3.75
C ASN A 190 11.76 1.96 -4.23
N ASP A 191 13.06 2.26 -4.28
CA ASP A 191 14.07 1.32 -4.74
C ASP A 191 14.28 0.17 -3.75
N THR A 192 14.24 0.45 -2.44
CA THR A 192 14.47 -0.56 -1.40
C THR A 192 13.30 -1.54 -1.24
N LEU A 193 12.14 -1.28 -1.85
CA LEU A 193 11.06 -2.27 -1.96
C LEU A 193 11.55 -3.59 -2.58
N GLY A 194 12.62 -3.56 -3.38
CA GLY A 194 13.30 -4.77 -3.86
C GLY A 194 13.87 -5.67 -2.75
N MET A 195 14.22 -5.11 -1.59
CA MET A 195 14.67 -5.88 -0.43
C MET A 195 13.54 -6.71 0.21
N ALA A 196 12.29 -6.27 0.09
CA ALA A 196 11.11 -7.05 0.50
C ALA A 196 10.77 -8.17 -0.50
N ALA A 197 11.41 -8.21 -1.67
CA ALA A 197 11.15 -9.22 -2.70
C ALA A 197 12.47 -9.85 -3.19
N PRO A 198 13.30 -10.47 -2.32
CA PRO A 198 14.62 -10.99 -2.70
C PRO A 198 14.52 -12.02 -3.82
N GLY A 199 15.28 -11.85 -4.92
CA GLY A 199 15.25 -12.74 -6.09
C GLY A 199 13.92 -12.76 -6.85
N MET A 200 12.97 -11.88 -6.55
CA MET A 200 11.66 -11.75 -7.19
C MET A 200 11.50 -10.37 -7.86
N PRO A 201 12.27 -10.07 -8.93
CA PRO A 201 12.32 -8.74 -9.53
C PRO A 201 10.98 -8.25 -10.12
N ASN A 202 10.08 -9.14 -10.56
CA ASN A 202 8.76 -8.69 -11.04
C ASN A 202 7.86 -8.26 -9.89
N THR A 203 7.93 -8.96 -8.76
CA THR A 203 7.25 -8.54 -7.52
C THR A 203 7.79 -7.20 -7.05
N ALA A 204 9.12 -7.03 -7.04
CA ALA A 204 9.77 -5.75 -6.70
C ALA A 204 9.30 -4.60 -7.61
N ALA A 205 9.33 -4.80 -8.92
CA ALA A 205 8.87 -3.81 -9.89
C ALA A 205 7.37 -3.49 -9.72
N SER A 206 6.53 -4.47 -9.42
CA SER A 206 5.10 -4.25 -9.18
C SER A 206 4.84 -3.43 -7.91
N LEU A 207 5.62 -3.65 -6.85
CA LEU A 207 5.54 -2.83 -5.64
C LEU A 207 5.99 -1.39 -5.93
N ALA A 208 7.14 -1.22 -6.57
CA ALA A 208 7.67 0.11 -6.91
C ALA A 208 6.74 0.90 -7.84
N GLU A 209 6.07 0.25 -8.80
CA GLU A 209 5.05 0.91 -9.62
C GLU A 209 3.86 1.37 -8.79
N LYS A 210 3.39 0.53 -7.86
CA LYS A 210 2.24 0.85 -7.00
C LYS A 210 2.53 2.02 -6.07
N PHE A 211 3.63 1.94 -5.32
CA PHE A 211 4.02 2.98 -4.36
C PHE A 211 4.56 4.25 -5.06
N GLY A 212 5.39 4.13 -6.09
CA GLY A 212 5.91 5.29 -6.83
C GLY A 212 4.85 6.11 -7.56
N SER A 213 3.70 5.51 -7.88
CA SER A 213 2.55 6.24 -8.45
C SER A 213 1.86 7.18 -7.45
N VAL A 214 2.25 7.14 -6.17
CA VAL A 214 1.84 8.15 -5.19
C VAL A 214 2.36 9.52 -5.58
N THR A 215 3.64 9.57 -5.99
CA THR A 215 4.41 10.80 -6.15
C THR A 215 4.63 11.18 -7.61
N GLY A 216 4.58 10.27 -8.58
CA GLY A 216 4.81 10.64 -9.98
C GLY A 216 4.17 9.79 -11.07
N ASP A 217 4.55 10.09 -12.32
CA ASP A 217 4.17 9.40 -13.56
C ASP A 217 5.39 9.38 -14.52
N PHE A 218 5.22 8.84 -15.73
CA PHE A 218 6.21 8.88 -16.81
C PHE A 218 7.49 8.10 -16.49
N ASP A 219 8.67 8.64 -16.84
CA ASP A 219 9.95 7.92 -16.75
C ASP A 219 10.36 7.61 -15.30
N GLY A 220 9.94 8.42 -14.31
CA GLY A 220 10.23 8.18 -12.90
C GLY A 220 9.72 6.81 -12.42
N ILE A 221 8.53 6.40 -12.87
CA ILE A 221 7.95 5.08 -12.55
C ILE A 221 8.75 3.95 -13.22
N ILE A 222 9.23 4.16 -14.44
CA ILE A 222 10.05 3.17 -15.15
C ILE A 222 11.38 2.95 -14.41
N TRP A 223 12.01 4.04 -13.96
CA TRP A 223 13.24 3.98 -13.18
C TRP A 223 13.02 3.33 -11.81
N ALA A 224 11.94 3.65 -11.09
CA ALA A 224 11.57 3.00 -9.83
C ALA A 224 11.52 1.47 -9.95
N LYS A 225 10.86 0.98 -11.02
CA LYS A 225 10.77 -0.46 -11.33
C LYS A 225 12.15 -1.08 -11.57
N PHE A 226 13.00 -0.40 -12.33
CA PHE A 226 14.36 -0.84 -12.64
C PHE A 226 15.23 -0.92 -11.38
N LEU A 227 15.23 0.12 -10.55
CA LEU A 227 16.02 0.13 -9.31
C LEU A 227 15.54 -0.95 -8.33
N ALA A 228 14.23 -1.07 -8.10
CA ALA A 228 13.68 -2.12 -7.23
C ALA A 228 14.02 -3.54 -7.73
N ALA A 229 14.01 -3.76 -9.05
CA ALA A 229 14.47 -5.01 -9.64
C ALA A 229 15.97 -5.26 -9.38
N MET A 230 16.83 -4.23 -9.42
CA MET A 230 18.24 -4.37 -9.06
C MET A 230 18.45 -4.76 -7.60
N TYR A 231 17.76 -4.10 -6.66
CA TYR A 231 17.81 -4.47 -5.23
C TYR A 231 17.38 -5.91 -4.98
N SER A 232 16.34 -6.36 -5.68
CA SER A 232 15.86 -7.75 -5.63
C SER A 232 16.92 -8.74 -6.14
N LEU A 233 17.51 -8.46 -7.29
CA LEU A 233 18.52 -9.31 -7.94
C LEU A 233 19.85 -9.36 -7.19
N ALA A 234 20.20 -8.30 -6.45
CA ALA A 234 21.42 -8.24 -5.63
C ALA A 234 21.54 -9.37 -4.58
N TYR A 235 20.43 -9.99 -4.17
CA TYR A 235 20.46 -11.14 -3.26
C TYR A 235 21.00 -12.41 -3.91
N VAL A 236 20.77 -12.58 -5.22
CA VAL A 236 21.02 -13.82 -5.96
C VAL A 236 22.19 -13.73 -6.93
N GLU A 237 22.49 -12.53 -7.43
CA GLU A 237 23.59 -12.27 -8.37
C GLU A 237 24.90 -11.94 -7.64
N THR A 238 26.03 -12.23 -8.29
CA THR A 238 27.37 -11.94 -7.76
C THR A 238 28.13 -10.89 -8.55
N ASP A 239 27.68 -10.56 -9.76
CA ASP A 239 28.28 -9.54 -10.61
C ASP A 239 27.28 -8.40 -10.84
N ILE A 240 27.68 -7.18 -10.53
CA ILE A 240 26.84 -5.98 -10.64
C ILE A 240 26.43 -5.71 -12.09
N ALA A 241 27.27 -6.07 -13.07
CA ALA A 241 26.91 -5.95 -14.48
C ALA A 241 25.72 -6.86 -14.83
N ASP A 242 25.65 -8.07 -14.26
CA ASP A 242 24.53 -8.99 -14.43
C ASP A 242 23.26 -8.45 -13.74
N VAL A 243 23.39 -7.83 -12.56
CA VAL A 243 22.26 -7.17 -11.87
C VAL A 243 21.64 -6.09 -12.76
N VAL A 244 22.47 -5.20 -13.30
CA VAL A 244 22.06 -4.11 -14.20
C VAL A 244 21.38 -4.69 -15.45
N ASP A 245 22.02 -5.64 -16.14
CA ASP A 245 21.52 -6.16 -17.42
C ASP A 245 20.21 -6.95 -17.25
N LYS A 246 20.09 -7.74 -16.17
CA LYS A 246 18.86 -8.49 -15.88
C LYS A 246 17.72 -7.55 -15.46
N ALA A 247 18.00 -6.55 -14.61
CA ALA A 247 16.99 -5.57 -14.21
C ALA A 247 16.50 -4.75 -15.41
N ALA A 248 17.38 -4.42 -16.38
CA ALA A 248 17.03 -3.61 -17.54
C ALA A 248 15.93 -4.23 -18.42
N GLU A 249 15.67 -5.53 -18.32
CA GLU A 249 14.55 -6.17 -19.01
C GLU A 249 13.17 -5.71 -18.48
N VAL A 250 13.05 -5.08 -17.30
CA VAL A 250 11.80 -4.44 -16.88
C VAL A 250 11.49 -3.17 -17.66
N ILE A 251 12.52 -2.58 -18.29
CA ILE A 251 12.40 -1.31 -19.00
C ILE A 251 11.79 -1.57 -20.39
N PRO A 252 10.73 -0.86 -20.80
CA PRO A 252 10.17 -1.00 -22.12
C PRO A 252 11.21 -0.65 -23.22
N ARG A 253 11.47 -1.57 -24.16
CA ARG A 253 12.56 -1.40 -25.16
C ARG A 253 12.44 -0.19 -26.08
N ASN A 254 11.21 0.28 -26.33
CA ASN A 254 10.96 1.48 -27.12
C ASN A 254 10.63 2.67 -26.20
N SER A 255 11.50 2.91 -25.22
CA SER A 255 11.41 4.03 -24.28
C SER A 255 12.74 4.76 -24.19
N TRP A 256 12.67 5.99 -23.68
CA TRP A 256 13.83 6.80 -23.44
C TRP A 256 14.74 6.24 -22.31
N PRO A 257 14.21 5.78 -21.16
CA PRO A 257 15.00 5.06 -20.15
C PRO A 257 15.81 3.89 -20.71
N TYR A 258 15.24 3.11 -21.64
CA TYR A 258 15.99 2.01 -22.27
C TYR A 258 17.12 2.52 -23.15
N SER A 259 16.91 3.62 -23.88
CA SER A 259 17.93 4.26 -24.70
C SER A 259 19.09 4.79 -23.84
N VAL A 260 18.80 5.32 -22.66
CA VAL A 260 19.79 5.75 -21.66
C VAL A 260 20.61 4.56 -21.15
N TYR A 261 19.95 3.47 -20.73
CA TYR A 261 20.64 2.24 -20.33
C TYR A 261 21.57 1.72 -21.44
N GLN A 262 21.08 1.64 -22.68
CA GLN A 262 21.89 1.23 -23.82
C GLN A 262 23.08 2.17 -24.02
N LYS A 263 22.86 3.48 -23.88
CA LYS A 263 23.92 4.47 -24.01
C LYS A 263 25.00 4.29 -22.94
N CYS A 264 24.63 4.00 -21.70
CA CYS A 264 25.59 3.71 -20.65
C CYS A 264 26.46 2.49 -20.98
N LYS A 265 25.85 1.41 -21.50
CA LYS A 265 26.59 0.21 -21.95
C LYS A 265 27.52 0.53 -23.12
N GLU A 266 27.07 1.31 -24.09
CA GLU A 266 27.92 1.74 -25.22
C GLU A 266 29.12 2.57 -24.76
N LEU A 267 28.92 3.51 -23.83
CA LEU A 267 29.98 4.36 -23.32
C LEU A 267 30.99 3.55 -22.52
N TYR A 268 30.55 2.70 -21.61
CA TYR A 268 31.43 1.78 -20.87
C TYR A 268 32.26 0.89 -21.79
N GLN A 269 31.66 0.37 -22.88
CA GLN A 269 32.38 -0.46 -23.86
C GLN A 269 33.39 0.33 -24.69
N GLN A 270 33.16 1.62 -24.93
CA GLN A 270 34.03 2.47 -25.73
C GLN A 270 35.30 2.87 -24.98
N ASP A 271 35.17 3.21 -23.70
CA ASP A 271 36.31 3.53 -22.84
C ASP A 271 36.04 3.10 -21.39
N PRO A 272 36.36 1.84 -21.02
CA PRO A 272 36.03 1.27 -19.71
C PRO A 272 36.84 1.87 -18.55
N ASP A 273 37.84 2.72 -18.82
CA ASP A 273 38.70 3.32 -17.80
C ASP A 273 38.36 4.81 -17.52
N ASP A 274 37.53 5.46 -18.36
CA ASP A 274 37.20 6.89 -18.25
C ASP A 274 35.70 7.15 -17.99
N TRP A 275 35.28 6.92 -16.75
CA TRP A 275 33.91 7.23 -16.33
C TRP A 275 33.56 8.72 -16.47
N ARG A 276 34.56 9.62 -16.39
CA ARG A 276 34.36 11.07 -16.48
C ARG A 276 33.96 11.49 -17.89
N TRP A 277 34.64 10.90 -18.87
CA TRP A 277 34.23 11.01 -20.25
C TRP A 277 32.82 10.45 -20.46
N ALA A 278 32.52 9.25 -19.93
CA ALA A 278 31.21 8.63 -20.09
C ALA A 278 30.06 9.47 -19.50
N VAL A 279 30.16 9.97 -18.26
CA VAL A 279 29.11 10.84 -17.69
C VAL A 279 28.96 12.14 -18.48
N THR A 280 30.06 12.67 -19.04
CA THR A 280 30.03 13.87 -19.90
C THR A 280 29.33 13.58 -21.24
N GLU A 281 29.54 12.43 -21.86
CA GLU A 281 28.86 12.05 -23.09
C GLU A 281 27.38 11.70 -22.85
N LEU A 282 27.06 11.09 -21.71
CA LEU A 282 25.69 10.78 -21.35
C LEU A 282 24.87 12.05 -21.12
N GLU A 283 25.42 13.05 -20.44
CA GLU A 283 24.72 14.31 -20.18
C GLU A 283 24.33 15.05 -21.46
N LYS A 284 25.11 14.90 -22.54
CA LYS A 284 24.81 15.53 -23.84
C LYS A 284 23.51 15.04 -24.47
N ILE A 285 23.06 13.84 -24.13
CA ILE A 285 21.79 13.31 -24.64
C ILE A 285 20.61 13.67 -23.76
N LYS A 286 20.79 14.44 -22.66
CA LYS A 286 19.71 14.80 -21.74
C LYS A 286 18.45 15.27 -22.48
N ARG A 287 17.30 14.88 -21.95
CA ARG A 287 15.99 15.21 -22.49
C ARG A 287 15.23 16.00 -21.43
N ASN A 288 14.82 17.22 -21.77
CA ASN A 288 13.98 18.02 -20.87
C ASN A 288 12.60 17.38 -20.73
N VAL A 289 11.92 17.61 -19.61
CA VAL A 289 10.52 17.20 -19.39
C VAL A 289 9.68 18.45 -19.14
N HIS A 290 8.45 18.46 -19.62
CA HIS A 290 7.57 19.62 -19.51
C HIS A 290 7.33 20.02 -18.05
N GLU A 291 7.55 21.31 -17.77
CA GLU A 291 7.51 21.94 -16.44
C GLU A 291 8.67 21.58 -15.51
N SER A 292 9.65 20.78 -15.95
CA SER A 292 10.88 20.59 -15.17
C SER A 292 11.61 21.91 -15.02
N ASP A 293 11.91 22.31 -13.79
CA ASP A 293 12.54 23.59 -13.46
C ASP A 293 13.99 23.46 -12.96
N ASN A 294 14.43 22.23 -12.67
CA ASN A 294 15.80 21.93 -12.29
C ASN A 294 16.37 20.80 -13.17
N VAL A 295 17.31 21.15 -14.06
CA VAL A 295 17.97 20.17 -14.93
C VAL A 295 18.70 19.07 -14.14
N GLN A 296 19.12 19.34 -12.90
CA GLN A 296 19.85 18.38 -12.07
C GLN A 296 18.96 17.27 -11.49
N THR A 297 17.64 17.41 -11.58
CA THR A 297 16.64 16.41 -11.14
C THR A 297 16.15 15.51 -12.28
N LEU A 298 16.71 15.65 -13.50
CA LEU A 298 16.31 14.81 -14.62
C LEU A 298 16.62 13.34 -14.32
N THR A 299 15.54 12.57 -14.13
CA THR A 299 15.57 11.17 -13.68
C THR A 299 16.46 10.30 -14.58
N ASP A 300 16.40 10.51 -15.89
CA ASP A 300 17.22 9.80 -16.88
C ASP A 300 18.73 10.00 -16.71
N VAL A 301 19.16 11.22 -16.39
CA VAL A 301 20.59 11.52 -16.23
C VAL A 301 21.10 10.90 -14.93
N ASN A 302 20.35 11.06 -13.83
CA ASN A 302 20.70 10.52 -12.51
C ASN A 302 20.76 8.99 -12.52
N ASN A 303 19.73 8.31 -13.04
CA ASN A 303 19.74 6.86 -13.16
C ASN A 303 20.82 6.36 -14.13
N GLY A 304 21.09 7.12 -15.19
CA GLY A 304 22.21 6.85 -16.09
C GLY A 304 23.58 6.95 -15.40
N PHE A 305 23.78 7.95 -14.55
CA PHE A 305 24.99 8.10 -13.72
C PHE A 305 25.12 6.98 -12.69
N THR A 306 24.01 6.54 -12.10
CA THR A 306 23.98 5.36 -11.23
C THR A 306 24.43 4.10 -11.98
N ILE A 307 23.92 3.85 -13.19
CA ILE A 307 24.36 2.72 -14.03
C ILE A 307 25.87 2.82 -14.32
N LEU A 308 26.37 3.99 -14.73
CA LEU A 308 27.79 4.17 -15.00
C LEU A 308 28.64 3.94 -13.75
N ALA A 309 28.22 4.45 -12.58
CA ALA A 309 28.93 4.21 -11.33
C ALA A 309 29.03 2.73 -10.98
N LEU A 310 27.95 1.97 -11.18
CA LEU A 310 27.92 0.52 -10.96
C LEU A 310 28.85 -0.24 -11.93
N LEU A 311 28.86 0.13 -13.22
CA LEU A 311 29.70 -0.51 -14.23
C LEU A 311 31.19 -0.22 -14.04
N TYR A 312 31.56 1.06 -13.90
CA TYR A 312 32.96 1.49 -13.72
C TYR A 312 33.49 1.19 -12.31
N GLY A 313 32.61 1.01 -11.34
CA GLY A 313 32.99 0.58 -10.00
C GLY A 313 33.40 -0.90 -9.94
N GLU A 314 33.06 -1.72 -10.93
CA GLU A 314 33.50 -3.13 -11.07
C GLU A 314 33.31 -3.99 -9.81
N ASN A 315 32.14 -3.90 -9.18
CA ASN A 315 31.82 -4.52 -7.89
C ASN A 315 32.64 -3.97 -6.71
N ASP A 316 33.46 -2.92 -6.83
CA ASP A 316 34.14 -2.27 -5.70
C ASP A 316 33.22 -1.25 -5.01
N TYR A 317 33.00 -1.42 -3.72
CA TYR A 317 32.11 -0.56 -2.94
C TYR A 317 32.58 0.90 -2.93
N LEU A 318 33.86 1.12 -2.65
CA LEU A 318 34.40 2.46 -2.43
C LEU A 318 34.51 3.21 -3.75
N GLU A 319 34.96 2.54 -4.82
CA GLU A 319 35.05 3.15 -6.13
C GLU A 319 33.66 3.45 -6.72
N THR A 320 32.69 2.54 -6.56
CA THR A 320 31.30 2.82 -6.95
C THR A 320 30.73 4.03 -6.22
N CYS A 321 30.88 4.09 -4.89
CA CYS A 321 30.44 5.22 -4.08
C CYS A 321 31.12 6.51 -4.56
N LYS A 322 32.43 6.48 -4.81
CA LYS A 322 33.18 7.62 -5.31
C LYS A 322 32.65 8.11 -6.66
N ILE A 323 32.44 7.21 -7.61
CA ILE A 323 31.98 7.58 -8.95
C ILE A 323 30.56 8.16 -8.86
N ALA A 324 29.64 7.51 -8.15
CA ALA A 324 28.27 7.99 -7.98
C ALA A 324 28.24 9.39 -7.32
N SER A 325 28.99 9.57 -6.22
CA SER A 325 29.07 10.87 -5.53
C SER A 325 29.70 11.97 -6.38
N LEU A 326 30.66 11.64 -7.26
CA LEU A 326 31.38 12.62 -8.08
C LEU A 326 30.79 12.79 -9.49
N ALA A 327 29.81 12.01 -9.90
CA ALA A 327 29.15 12.17 -11.20
C ALA A 327 28.43 13.52 -11.33
N GLY A 328 28.04 14.14 -10.21
CA GLY A 328 27.31 15.41 -10.15
C GLY A 328 25.79 15.20 -10.22
N TYR A 329 25.05 16.26 -10.56
CA TYR A 329 23.57 16.25 -10.53
C TYR A 329 23.05 15.96 -9.10
N ASP A 330 22.21 14.94 -8.93
CA ASP A 330 21.61 14.51 -7.67
C ASP A 330 22.45 13.35 -7.08
N GLY A 331 23.70 13.67 -6.74
CA GLY A 331 24.76 12.67 -6.55
C GLY A 331 24.66 11.85 -5.26
N ASP A 332 23.90 12.31 -4.29
CA ASP A 332 23.55 11.66 -3.03
C ASP A 332 22.54 10.54 -3.21
N CYS A 333 21.43 10.77 -3.90
CA CYS A 333 20.46 9.70 -4.20
C CYS A 333 21.07 8.61 -5.11
N ASN A 334 21.89 9.03 -6.09
CA ASN A 334 22.64 8.13 -6.97
C ASN A 334 23.62 7.24 -6.17
N ALA A 335 24.38 7.86 -5.25
CA ALA A 335 25.31 7.13 -4.41
C ALA A 335 24.58 6.22 -3.43
N ALA A 336 23.46 6.67 -2.87
CA ALA A 336 22.61 5.91 -1.97
C ALA A 336 22.11 4.62 -2.64
N THR A 337 21.48 4.75 -3.80
CA THR A 337 21.04 3.62 -4.62
C THR A 337 22.19 2.63 -4.90
N ALA A 338 23.31 3.13 -5.45
CA ALA A 338 24.41 2.27 -5.90
C ALA A 338 25.07 1.49 -4.74
N THR A 339 25.24 2.15 -3.59
CA THR A 339 25.88 1.55 -2.42
C THR A 339 24.92 0.66 -1.61
N GLY A 340 23.61 0.92 -1.67
CA GLY A 340 22.59 0.01 -1.13
C GLY A 340 22.62 -1.35 -1.84
N ILE A 341 22.66 -1.34 -3.18
CA ILE A 341 22.79 -2.56 -4.01
C ILE A 341 24.08 -3.32 -3.66
N LEU A 342 25.23 -2.64 -3.63
CA LEU A 342 26.49 -3.29 -3.26
C LEU A 342 26.55 -3.77 -1.81
N GLY A 343 25.85 -3.09 -0.90
CA GLY A 343 25.66 -3.54 0.47
C GLY A 343 25.01 -4.93 0.53
N ILE A 344 23.93 -5.13 -0.23
CA ILE A 344 23.25 -6.43 -0.33
C ILE A 344 24.16 -7.49 -0.95
N MET A 345 24.85 -7.16 -2.04
CA MET A 345 25.70 -8.15 -2.74
C MET A 345 26.84 -8.64 -1.85
N LYS A 346 27.40 -7.76 -1.01
CA LYS A 346 28.60 -8.02 -0.22
C LYS A 346 28.33 -8.45 1.23
N GLY A 347 27.16 -8.13 1.78
CA GLY A 347 26.86 -8.28 3.20
C GLY A 347 27.77 -7.44 4.10
N MET A 348 27.62 -7.58 5.42
CA MET A 348 28.38 -6.78 6.39
C MET A 348 29.88 -7.02 6.28
N SER A 349 30.29 -8.19 5.77
CA SER A 349 31.70 -8.52 5.56
C SER A 349 32.41 -7.59 4.56
N GLY A 350 31.70 -7.14 3.52
CA GLY A 350 32.24 -6.21 2.52
C GLY A 350 31.85 -4.74 2.71
N THR A 351 31.03 -4.42 3.72
CA THR A 351 30.77 -3.04 4.13
C THR A 351 32.06 -2.38 4.66
N PRO A 352 32.47 -1.19 4.15
CA PRO A 352 33.69 -0.52 4.59
C PRO A 352 33.71 -0.21 6.09
N GLN A 353 34.91 -0.25 6.69
CA GLN A 353 35.04 0.01 8.13
C GLN A 353 34.56 1.41 8.52
N LYS A 354 34.78 2.44 7.68
CA LYS A 354 34.30 3.80 7.95
C LYS A 354 32.78 3.88 8.07
N VAL A 355 32.03 3.10 7.28
CA VAL A 355 30.56 3.00 7.38
C VAL A 355 30.17 2.44 8.74
N LYS A 356 30.84 1.35 9.17
CA LYS A 356 30.61 0.75 10.50
C LYS A 356 30.97 1.72 11.62
N ASP A 357 32.04 2.50 11.48
CA ASP A 357 32.49 3.43 12.51
C ASP A 357 31.59 4.68 12.62
N VAL A 358 30.97 5.11 11.51
CA VAL A 358 30.17 6.35 11.46
C VAL A 358 28.67 6.08 11.62
N ILE A 359 28.14 5.06 10.95
CA ILE A 359 26.69 4.80 10.84
C ILE A 359 26.25 3.66 11.77
N TYR A 360 27.07 2.60 11.89
CA TYR A 360 26.77 1.42 12.71
C TYR A 360 27.74 1.26 13.89
N ALA A 361 28.01 2.39 14.54
CA ALA A 361 29.09 2.52 15.49
C ALA A 361 28.91 1.60 16.71
N ASN A 362 29.98 0.89 17.05
CA ASN A 362 29.97 -0.11 18.12
C ASN A 362 28.93 -1.23 17.90
N GLY A 363 28.55 -1.50 16.65
CA GLY A 363 27.59 -2.56 16.32
C GLY A 363 26.14 -2.15 16.50
N SER A 364 25.82 -0.85 16.43
CA SER A 364 24.44 -0.36 16.45
C SER A 364 24.35 1.00 15.74
N GLY A 365 23.17 1.33 15.22
CA GLY A 365 22.86 2.62 14.62
C GLY A 365 21.37 2.86 14.60
N VAL A 366 20.98 4.13 14.55
CA VAL A 366 19.59 4.57 14.70
C VAL A 366 19.21 5.55 13.59
N TYR A 367 18.10 5.25 12.93
CA TYR A 367 17.31 6.19 12.13
C TYR A 367 16.46 7.07 13.07
N VAL A 368 16.48 8.38 12.82
CA VAL A 368 15.88 9.41 13.65
C VAL A 368 14.85 10.17 12.81
N ASN A 369 13.56 9.81 12.93
CA ASN A 369 12.43 10.45 12.26
C ASN A 369 12.25 11.91 12.76
N ASP A 370 12.91 12.86 12.10
CA ASP A 370 13.31 14.13 12.68
C ASP A 370 12.25 15.25 12.65
N LEU A 371 11.42 15.29 13.69
CA LEU A 371 10.42 16.35 13.89
C LEU A 371 10.98 17.66 14.47
N GLU A 372 12.27 17.71 14.82
CA GLU A 372 12.81 18.75 15.70
C GLU A 372 13.64 19.82 14.98
N THR A 373 14.37 19.45 13.91
CA THR A 373 15.24 20.40 13.22
C THR A 373 14.51 21.27 12.18
N GLY A 374 13.27 20.93 11.85
CA GLY A 374 12.48 21.60 10.81
C GLY A 374 13.00 21.33 9.41
N PHE A 375 13.71 20.21 9.21
CA PHE A 375 13.94 19.61 7.89
C PHE A 375 12.65 18.92 7.44
N ASP A 376 12.25 19.13 6.19
CA ASP A 376 10.90 18.77 5.74
C ASP A 376 10.61 17.25 5.69
N PRO A 377 11.54 16.37 5.30
CA PRO A 377 11.36 14.91 5.30
C PRO A 377 11.18 14.30 6.70
N TYR A 378 9.95 13.91 7.06
CA TYR A 378 9.63 13.19 8.29
C TYR A 378 8.22 12.59 8.29
N ILE A 379 7.96 11.58 9.12
CA ILE A 379 6.63 11.01 9.34
C ILE A 379 6.00 11.63 10.61
N LYS A 380 4.91 12.38 10.47
CA LYS A 380 4.45 13.29 11.53
C LYS A 380 3.70 12.65 12.68
N LEU A 381 2.82 11.70 12.38
CA LEU A 381 1.84 11.13 13.31
C LEU A 381 2.02 9.63 13.40
N ASN A 382 1.75 9.06 14.58
CA ASN A 382 1.67 7.62 14.84
C ASN A 382 2.89 6.79 14.37
N TYR A 383 4.06 7.41 14.14
CA TYR A 383 5.25 6.74 13.65
C TYR A 383 6.40 6.84 14.67
N PRO A 384 7.26 5.82 14.83
CA PRO A 384 8.36 5.86 15.79
C PRO A 384 9.30 7.06 15.57
N ARG A 385 9.73 7.69 16.67
CA ARG A 385 10.72 8.78 16.63
C ARG A 385 12.13 8.27 16.29
N GLU A 386 12.47 7.08 16.78
CA GLU A 386 13.76 6.43 16.58
C GLU A 386 13.54 4.94 16.28
N GLN A 387 14.28 4.41 15.31
CA GLN A 387 14.31 2.99 14.98
C GLN A 387 15.76 2.56 14.80
N THR A 388 16.15 1.42 15.37
CA THR A 388 17.49 0.89 15.09
C THR A 388 17.54 0.36 13.64
N PHE A 389 18.71 0.42 13.01
CA PHE A 389 18.89 -0.21 11.69
C PHE A 389 18.66 -1.73 11.73
N ASP A 390 18.89 -2.34 12.89
CA ASP A 390 18.54 -3.74 13.17
C ASP A 390 17.02 -3.99 13.11
N ASP A 391 16.23 -3.12 13.74
CA ASP A 391 14.76 -3.23 13.71
C ASP A 391 14.21 -2.99 12.31
N LEU A 392 14.78 -2.03 11.57
CA LEU A 392 14.45 -1.82 10.16
C LEU A 392 14.80 -3.05 9.33
N ALA A 393 16.01 -3.60 9.45
CA ALA A 393 16.38 -4.83 8.72
C ALA A 393 15.45 -6.01 9.05
N ARG A 394 14.97 -6.11 10.31
CA ARG A 394 13.97 -7.11 10.70
C ARG A 394 12.57 -6.81 10.16
N LEU A 395 12.21 -5.55 9.95
CA LEU A 395 10.98 -5.15 9.28
C LEU A 395 10.99 -5.60 7.82
N TYR A 396 12.04 -5.27 7.06
CA TYR A 396 12.25 -5.80 5.71
C TYR A 396 12.21 -7.33 5.68
N GLN A 397 12.81 -7.99 6.68
CA GLN A 397 12.80 -9.45 6.77
C GLN A 397 11.41 -10.04 6.90
N ARG A 398 10.52 -9.45 7.71
CA ARG A 398 9.12 -9.92 7.82
C ARG A 398 8.36 -9.73 6.51
N ASN A 399 8.51 -8.56 5.90
CA ASN A 399 7.90 -8.27 4.60
C ASN A 399 8.38 -9.25 3.52
N ALA A 400 9.68 -9.60 3.53
CA ALA A 400 10.22 -10.60 2.64
C ALA A 400 9.69 -12.00 2.91
N GLU A 401 9.53 -12.41 4.17
CA GLU A 401 8.89 -13.69 4.49
C GLU A 401 7.47 -13.78 3.89
N ASP A 402 6.67 -12.72 4.01
CA ASP A 402 5.32 -12.68 3.46
C ASP A 402 5.31 -12.70 1.93
N GLN A 403 6.19 -11.93 1.28
CA GLN A 403 6.33 -11.95 -0.17
C GLN A 403 6.82 -13.31 -0.69
N ILE A 404 7.73 -13.99 0.01
CA ILE A 404 8.22 -15.32 -0.37
C ILE A 404 7.07 -16.32 -0.36
N ILE A 405 6.23 -16.32 0.68
CA ILE A 405 5.06 -17.21 0.77
C ILE A 405 4.02 -16.86 -0.29
N ALA A 406 3.71 -15.57 -0.47
CA ALA A 406 2.75 -15.08 -1.47
C ALA A 406 3.13 -15.48 -2.92
N ASN A 407 4.43 -15.60 -3.20
CA ASN A 407 4.96 -15.99 -4.51
C ASN A 407 5.33 -17.48 -4.59
N GLY A 408 4.74 -18.30 -3.71
CA GLY A 408 4.81 -19.76 -3.74
C GLY A 408 6.13 -20.36 -3.24
N GLY A 409 6.98 -19.55 -2.60
CA GLY A 409 8.15 -20.01 -1.86
C GLY A 409 7.77 -20.70 -0.56
N SER A 410 8.78 -21.09 0.21
CA SER A 410 8.57 -21.70 1.53
C SER A 410 9.67 -21.30 2.51
N ILE A 411 9.39 -21.46 3.80
CA ILE A 411 10.25 -21.02 4.90
C ILE A 411 10.34 -22.16 5.92
N ASP A 412 11.55 -22.46 6.40
CA ASP A 412 11.75 -23.33 7.57
C ASP A 412 12.41 -22.55 8.73
N SER A 413 12.91 -23.25 9.74
CA SER A 413 13.52 -22.62 10.92
C SER A 413 14.81 -21.86 10.61
N GLU A 414 15.53 -22.21 9.54
CA GLU A 414 16.87 -21.69 9.23
C GLU A 414 16.96 -21.04 7.83
N ASN A 415 16.07 -21.40 6.90
CA ASN A 415 16.20 -21.07 5.48
C ASN A 415 14.92 -20.51 4.87
N TYR A 416 15.14 -19.67 3.85
CA TYR A 416 14.16 -19.29 2.85
C TYR A 416 14.39 -20.07 1.57
N TYR A 417 13.31 -20.58 0.97
CA TYR A 417 13.29 -21.23 -0.32
C TYR A 417 12.48 -20.36 -1.28
N ILE A 418 13.20 -19.57 -2.07
CA ILE A 418 12.65 -18.52 -2.92
C ILE A 418 12.50 -19.06 -4.33
N ASN A 419 11.30 -18.92 -4.90
CA ASN A 419 11.10 -19.14 -6.33
C ASN A 419 11.61 -17.90 -7.07
N VAL A 420 12.86 -17.96 -7.55
CA VAL A 420 13.48 -16.83 -8.25
C VAL A 420 12.69 -16.55 -9.52
N GLN A 421 12.34 -15.27 -9.72
CA GLN A 421 11.61 -14.84 -10.90
C GLN A 421 12.60 -14.45 -12.00
N THR A 422 12.36 -14.93 -13.20
CA THR A 422 12.95 -14.32 -14.40
C THR A 422 12.17 -13.04 -14.69
N VAL A 423 12.90 -11.96 -14.97
CA VAL A 423 12.28 -10.67 -15.32
C VAL A 423 11.36 -10.83 -16.53
N VAL A 424 10.15 -10.29 -16.41
CA VAL A 424 9.15 -10.27 -17.47
C VAL A 424 9.32 -8.97 -18.24
N GLN A 425 9.75 -9.12 -19.49
CA GLN A 425 9.91 -7.99 -20.38
C GLN A 425 8.54 -7.47 -20.87
N PRO A 426 8.28 -6.15 -20.82
CA PRO A 426 7.08 -5.58 -21.43
C PRO A 426 7.00 -5.89 -22.93
N GLU A 427 5.87 -6.46 -23.38
CA GLU A 427 5.61 -6.74 -24.79
C GLU A 427 5.20 -5.45 -25.52
N VAL A 428 6.17 -4.67 -26.00
CA VAL A 428 5.93 -3.39 -26.68
C VAL A 428 5.89 -3.51 -28.21
N VAL A 429 5.08 -2.68 -28.84
CA VAL A 429 5.12 -2.47 -30.30
C VAL A 429 6.09 -1.33 -30.57
N GLU A 430 7.18 -1.62 -31.28
CA GLU A 430 8.18 -0.61 -31.62
C GLU A 430 7.59 0.45 -32.56
N ILE A 431 7.78 1.71 -32.19
CA ILE A 431 7.37 2.88 -32.96
C ILE A 431 8.60 3.75 -33.15
N SER A 432 9.08 3.83 -34.40
CA SER A 432 10.16 4.74 -34.75
C SER A 432 9.73 6.19 -34.52
N ASN A 433 10.59 7.02 -33.93
CA ASN A 433 10.35 8.45 -33.76
C ASN A 433 9.04 8.73 -32.98
N TYR A 434 8.83 7.98 -31.88
CA TYR A 434 7.60 8.02 -31.08
C TYR A 434 7.40 9.33 -30.30
N ASP A 435 8.49 10.07 -30.09
CA ASP A 435 8.60 11.36 -29.40
C ASP A 435 8.96 12.52 -30.36
N PHE A 436 9.11 12.26 -31.66
CA PHE A 436 9.38 13.27 -32.70
C PHE A 436 10.76 13.96 -32.66
N GLU A 437 11.68 13.53 -31.80
CA GLU A 437 13.00 14.17 -31.60
C GLU A 437 13.93 14.12 -32.82
N ASN A 438 13.59 13.34 -33.87
CA ASN A 438 14.28 13.41 -35.16
C ASN A 438 13.97 14.70 -35.96
N GLY A 439 13.13 15.60 -35.44
CA GLY A 439 12.76 16.85 -36.10
C GLY A 439 11.95 16.67 -37.39
N SER A 440 11.33 15.51 -37.58
CA SER A 440 10.59 15.16 -38.79
C SER A 440 9.43 14.21 -38.49
N LEU A 441 8.55 14.01 -39.49
CA LEU A 441 7.48 13.01 -39.43
C LEU A 441 7.92 11.65 -40.01
N ALA A 442 9.22 11.35 -40.01
CA ALA A 442 9.71 10.04 -40.45
C ALA A 442 9.04 8.91 -39.63
N GLY A 443 8.51 7.89 -40.32
CA GLY A 443 7.74 6.81 -39.69
C GLY A 443 6.26 7.12 -39.44
N TRP A 444 5.83 8.38 -39.62
CA TRP A 444 4.45 8.81 -39.41
C TRP A 444 3.71 9.09 -40.72
N SER A 445 2.40 8.86 -40.68
CA SER A 445 1.47 9.13 -41.76
C SER A 445 0.52 10.28 -41.39
N LYS A 446 0.05 10.98 -42.43
CA LYS A 446 -0.87 12.11 -42.28
C LYS A 446 -2.11 11.90 -43.14
N TRP A 447 -3.25 12.39 -42.64
CA TRP A 447 -4.50 12.39 -43.39
C TRP A 447 -5.32 13.64 -43.09
N THR A 448 -5.91 14.20 -44.13
CA THR A 448 -6.83 15.35 -44.09
C THR A 448 -7.85 15.18 -45.23
N PRO A 449 -9.08 15.71 -45.11
CA PRO A 449 -10.10 15.62 -46.17
C PRO A 449 -9.75 16.46 -47.41
N VAL A 450 -8.88 17.47 -47.24
CA VAL A 450 -8.30 18.27 -48.33
C VAL A 450 -6.80 17.97 -48.35
N PRO A 451 -6.18 17.62 -49.50
CA PRO A 451 -4.74 17.32 -49.58
C PRO A 451 -3.86 18.55 -49.29
N ASP A 452 -3.72 18.92 -48.02
CA ASP A 452 -2.81 19.95 -47.54
C ASP A 452 -1.66 19.29 -46.76
N THR A 453 -0.46 19.78 -47.00
CA THR A 453 0.75 19.28 -46.36
C THR A 453 1.28 20.19 -45.27
N THR A 454 0.71 21.39 -45.09
CA THR A 454 1.20 22.44 -44.18
C THR A 454 0.60 22.38 -42.78
N HIS A 455 -0.55 21.72 -42.59
CA HIS A 455 -1.26 21.64 -41.31
C HIS A 455 -0.83 20.51 -40.38
N ILE A 456 0.03 19.61 -40.85
CA ILE A 456 0.50 18.46 -40.07
C ILE A 456 2.02 18.40 -40.14
N THR A 457 2.67 18.62 -39.00
CA THR A 457 4.12 18.84 -38.91
C THR A 457 4.71 18.18 -37.67
N ALA A 458 6.02 17.86 -37.72
CA ALA A 458 6.84 17.84 -36.51
C ALA A 458 7.21 19.30 -36.20
N GLU A 459 6.93 19.75 -34.98
CA GLU A 459 7.14 21.14 -34.54
C GLU A 459 8.29 21.19 -33.55
N ASN A 460 9.29 22.03 -33.79
CA ASN A 460 10.25 22.40 -32.74
C ASN A 460 9.51 23.29 -31.74
N ASN A 461 9.31 22.76 -30.54
CA ASN A 461 8.51 23.34 -29.49
C ASN A 461 9.26 23.18 -28.17
N PRO A 462 9.83 24.25 -27.60
CA PRO A 462 10.45 24.22 -26.27
C PRO A 462 9.49 23.79 -25.16
N ASN A 463 8.18 23.79 -25.42
CA ASN A 463 7.14 23.25 -24.54
C ASN A 463 6.62 21.89 -25.03
N ALA A 464 7.44 21.05 -25.67
CA ALA A 464 7.14 19.64 -25.90
C ALA A 464 6.91 18.91 -24.56
N HIS A 465 6.28 17.73 -24.55
CA HIS A 465 6.12 16.98 -23.30
C HIS A 465 7.48 16.53 -22.79
N SER A 466 8.32 16.08 -23.71
CA SER A 466 9.74 15.84 -23.47
C SER A 466 10.56 16.29 -24.67
N GLY A 467 11.83 16.61 -24.47
CA GLY A 467 12.73 17.00 -25.56
C GLY A 467 12.38 18.36 -26.16
N GLU A 468 12.60 18.51 -27.47
CA GLU A 468 12.40 19.77 -28.20
C GLU A 468 11.34 19.68 -29.31
N TRP A 469 10.78 18.50 -29.58
CA TRP A 469 9.90 18.28 -30.71
C TRP A 469 8.60 17.59 -30.32
N ASN A 470 7.53 17.90 -31.06
CA ASN A 470 6.27 17.14 -30.93
C ASN A 470 5.53 17.06 -32.27
N GLY A 471 4.60 16.11 -32.37
CA GLY A 471 3.65 16.05 -33.47
C GLY A 471 2.57 17.12 -33.32
N LYS A 472 2.22 17.82 -34.41
CA LYS A 472 1.18 18.85 -34.42
C LYS A 472 0.22 18.66 -35.59
N VAL A 473 -1.07 18.81 -35.30
CA VAL A 473 -2.15 18.94 -36.29
C VAL A 473 -2.80 20.30 -36.10
N VAL A 474 -3.07 21.01 -37.20
CA VAL A 474 -3.79 22.29 -37.23
C VAL A 474 -5.06 22.11 -38.06
N THR A 475 -6.16 22.70 -37.62
CA THR A 475 -7.40 22.80 -38.39
C THR A 475 -7.83 24.25 -38.49
N ASP A 476 -8.39 24.65 -39.62
CA ASP A 476 -8.92 25.99 -39.89
C ASP A 476 -10.14 25.92 -40.84
N GLU A 477 -10.46 27.04 -41.50
CA GLU A 477 -11.60 27.13 -42.44
C GLU A 477 -11.42 26.29 -43.72
N THR A 478 -10.18 25.90 -44.05
CA THR A 478 -9.81 25.12 -45.24
C THR A 478 -9.60 23.64 -44.93
N VAL A 479 -8.94 23.34 -43.80
CA VAL A 479 -8.71 21.99 -43.30
C VAL A 479 -9.47 21.87 -41.98
N ASN A 480 -10.71 21.39 -42.03
CA ASN A 480 -11.55 21.33 -40.85
C ASN A 480 -11.21 20.13 -39.92
N GLU A 481 -10.52 19.11 -40.42
CA GLU A 481 -10.15 17.88 -39.70
C GLU A 481 -8.77 17.37 -40.16
N GLY A 482 -8.01 16.74 -39.26
CA GLY A 482 -6.74 16.11 -39.62
C GLY A 482 -6.28 15.02 -38.65
N LYS A 483 -5.51 14.05 -39.16
CA LYS A 483 -4.96 12.92 -38.41
C LYS A 483 -3.46 12.81 -38.64
N LEU A 484 -2.70 12.62 -37.56
CA LEU A 484 -1.29 12.26 -37.53
C LEU A 484 -1.16 10.92 -36.83
N TYR A 485 -0.65 9.90 -37.51
CA TYR A 485 -0.71 8.53 -36.99
C TYR A 485 0.46 7.65 -37.43
N VAL A 486 0.67 6.59 -36.66
CA VAL A 486 1.56 5.49 -37.02
C VAL A 486 0.75 4.28 -37.49
N GLN A 487 1.29 3.57 -38.47
CA GLN A 487 0.71 2.32 -38.95
C GLN A 487 1.37 1.17 -38.20
N LEU A 488 0.66 0.60 -37.23
CA LEU A 488 1.09 -0.60 -36.53
C LEU A 488 0.94 -1.82 -37.45
N SER A 489 1.84 -2.78 -37.28
CA SER A 489 1.84 -4.07 -37.97
C SER A 489 2.33 -5.17 -37.02
N GLY A 490 2.02 -6.44 -37.33
CA GLY A 490 2.45 -7.56 -36.51
C GLY A 490 1.64 -7.76 -35.23
N LEU A 491 0.46 -7.15 -35.12
CA LEU A 491 -0.43 -7.36 -33.97
C LEU A 491 -0.96 -8.80 -33.95
N GLU A 492 -1.06 -9.39 -32.77
CA GLU A 492 -1.64 -10.71 -32.56
C GLU A 492 -3.16 -10.59 -32.49
N VAL A 493 -3.86 -11.22 -33.44
CA VAL A 493 -5.33 -11.20 -33.48
C VAL A 493 -5.89 -11.89 -32.23
N GLY A 494 -6.76 -11.19 -31.52
CA GLY A 494 -7.33 -11.61 -30.25
C GLY A 494 -6.61 -11.05 -29.02
N ALA A 495 -5.37 -10.57 -29.16
CA ALA A 495 -4.65 -9.94 -28.06
C ALA A 495 -5.13 -8.51 -27.81
N ARG A 496 -5.04 -8.08 -26.56
CA ARG A 496 -5.35 -6.71 -26.13
C ARG A 496 -4.11 -5.84 -26.18
N TYR A 497 -4.27 -4.63 -26.70
CA TYR A 497 -3.23 -3.61 -26.79
C TYR A 497 -3.68 -2.34 -26.08
N ARG A 498 -2.73 -1.68 -25.41
CA ARG A 498 -2.89 -0.37 -24.79
C ARG A 498 -2.02 0.64 -25.53
N VAL A 499 -2.60 1.81 -25.80
CA VAL A 499 -1.94 2.97 -26.40
C VAL A 499 -1.94 4.08 -25.36
N LYS A 500 -0.78 4.58 -24.97
CA LYS A 500 -0.61 5.79 -24.14
C LYS A 500 0.04 6.88 -24.97
N ALA A 501 -0.40 8.13 -24.84
CA ALA A 501 0.30 9.29 -25.40
C ALA A 501 -0.01 10.54 -24.57
N TYR A 502 0.87 11.54 -24.66
CA TYR A 502 0.65 12.84 -24.07
C TYR A 502 0.06 13.78 -25.12
N LEU A 503 -1.08 14.38 -24.81
CA LEU A 503 -1.79 15.29 -25.70
C LEU A 503 -1.87 16.70 -25.13
N MET A 504 -1.95 17.69 -26.03
CA MET A 504 -2.25 19.08 -25.72
C MET A 504 -3.14 19.66 -26.83
N CYS A 505 -4.07 20.57 -26.55
CA CYS A 505 -4.91 21.15 -27.61
C CYS A 505 -5.38 22.58 -27.32
N ALA A 506 -5.48 23.39 -28.37
CA ALA A 506 -5.91 24.78 -28.27
C ALA A 506 -7.24 24.93 -27.52
N ASN A 507 -7.41 26.05 -26.79
CA ASN A 507 -8.66 26.35 -26.11
C ASN A 507 -9.85 26.38 -27.11
N GLY A 508 -10.95 25.75 -26.72
CA GLY A 508 -12.17 25.61 -27.54
C GLY A 508 -12.07 24.54 -28.63
N LYS A 509 -11.11 23.62 -28.51
CA LYS A 509 -10.91 22.49 -29.42
C LYS A 509 -10.79 21.20 -28.61
N GLN A 510 -11.13 20.08 -29.26
CA GLN A 510 -10.95 18.71 -28.75
C GLN A 510 -9.81 18.05 -29.54
N ALA A 511 -8.90 17.33 -28.88
CA ALA A 511 -7.95 16.42 -29.52
C ALA A 511 -8.18 14.99 -29.04
N ARG A 512 -7.98 14.01 -29.93
CA ARG A 512 -8.32 12.59 -29.70
C ARG A 512 -7.09 11.72 -29.88
N LEU A 513 -6.78 10.90 -28.87
CA LEU A 513 -5.95 9.71 -29.05
C LEU A 513 -6.88 8.61 -29.57
N TYR A 514 -6.59 8.05 -30.74
CA TYR A 514 -7.51 7.14 -31.41
C TYR A 514 -6.84 5.84 -31.84
N ALA A 515 -7.69 4.84 -32.08
CA ALA A 515 -7.34 3.60 -32.77
C ALA A 515 -8.40 3.29 -33.84
N GLU A 516 -7.95 2.95 -35.04
CA GLU A 516 -8.82 2.47 -36.13
C GLU A 516 -8.11 1.42 -36.98
N ASN A 517 -8.84 0.80 -37.92
CA ASN A 517 -8.32 -0.23 -38.82
C ASN A 517 -7.73 -1.49 -38.13
N TYR A 518 -7.93 -1.63 -36.81
CA TYR A 518 -7.53 -2.79 -36.01
C TYR A 518 -8.51 -3.97 -36.10
N GLY A 519 -9.47 -3.94 -37.02
CA GLY A 519 -10.53 -4.95 -37.13
C GLY A 519 -11.78 -4.68 -36.27
N GLY A 520 -11.79 -3.59 -35.49
CA GLY A 520 -12.96 -3.07 -34.77
C GLY A 520 -13.37 -1.66 -35.22
N PRO A 521 -14.36 -1.05 -34.53
CA PRO A 521 -14.83 0.31 -34.84
C PRO A 521 -13.76 1.38 -34.50
N TYR A 522 -13.88 2.57 -35.09
CA TYR A 522 -13.09 3.73 -34.66
C TYR A 522 -13.40 4.03 -33.18
N ILE A 523 -12.36 4.05 -32.35
CA ILE A 523 -12.45 4.36 -30.92
C ILE A 523 -11.46 5.45 -30.56
N TYR A 524 -11.75 6.20 -29.50
CA TYR A 524 -10.88 7.27 -29.03
C TYR A 524 -11.15 7.66 -27.59
N THR A 525 -10.13 8.22 -26.97
CA THR A 525 -10.23 9.03 -25.75
C THR A 525 -9.81 10.45 -26.08
N SER A 526 -10.29 11.44 -25.33
CA SER A 526 -10.11 12.85 -25.71
C SER A 526 -9.65 13.77 -24.59
N ILE A 527 -9.00 14.85 -25.01
CA ILE A 527 -8.79 16.05 -24.20
C ILE A 527 -9.54 17.21 -24.84
N SER A 528 -9.91 18.20 -24.03
CA SER A 528 -10.59 19.42 -24.49
C SER A 528 -10.06 20.65 -23.79
N SER A 529 -9.84 21.72 -24.55
CA SER A 529 -9.46 23.06 -24.06
C SER A 529 -8.23 23.10 -23.14
N ASN A 530 -7.02 22.86 -23.67
CA ASN A 530 -5.79 22.85 -22.85
C ASN A 530 -4.63 23.73 -23.40
N PRO A 531 -4.50 24.98 -22.93
CA PRO A 531 -3.41 25.86 -23.35
C PRO A 531 -2.11 25.72 -22.56
N ASP A 532 -2.07 25.01 -21.42
CA ASP A 532 -1.00 25.23 -20.42
C ASP A 532 -0.28 23.96 -19.91
N TYR A 533 -0.72 22.74 -20.22
CA TYR A 533 0.02 21.53 -19.82
C TYR A 533 -0.27 20.31 -20.71
N TRP A 534 0.57 19.29 -20.63
CA TRP A 534 0.38 18.02 -21.33
C TRP A 534 -0.44 17.04 -20.49
N VAL A 535 -1.22 16.22 -21.17
CA VAL A 535 -2.17 15.30 -20.53
C VAL A 535 -2.00 13.90 -21.09
N ALA A 536 -1.71 12.94 -20.21
CA ALA A 536 -1.68 11.53 -20.57
C ALA A 536 -3.08 11.02 -20.92
N ARG A 537 -3.17 10.28 -22.02
CA ARG A 537 -4.38 9.57 -22.42
C ARG A 537 -4.04 8.14 -22.76
N THR A 538 -4.89 7.24 -22.27
CA THR A 538 -4.76 5.80 -22.48
C THR A 538 -5.99 5.28 -23.22
N LEU A 539 -5.76 4.43 -24.21
CA LEU A 539 -6.79 3.78 -25.03
C LEU A 539 -6.45 2.30 -25.16
N GLU A 540 -7.42 1.42 -24.93
CA GLU A 540 -7.24 -0.02 -25.12
C GLU A 540 -8.11 -0.56 -26.25
N PHE A 541 -7.61 -1.54 -27.00
CA PHE A 541 -8.38 -2.28 -28.00
C PHE A 541 -7.93 -3.74 -28.11
N THR A 542 -8.85 -4.63 -28.44
CA THR A 542 -8.53 -6.00 -28.85
C THR A 542 -8.31 -6.05 -30.36
N ALA A 543 -7.15 -6.54 -30.79
CA ALA A 543 -6.81 -6.60 -32.20
C ALA A 543 -7.69 -7.63 -32.95
N GLY A 544 -8.57 -7.15 -33.82
CA GLY A 544 -9.31 -7.98 -34.79
C GLY A 544 -8.57 -8.18 -36.12
N SER A 545 -7.44 -7.51 -36.31
CA SER A 545 -6.56 -7.61 -37.48
C SER A 545 -5.09 -7.50 -37.03
N THR A 546 -4.14 -7.83 -37.92
CA THR A 546 -2.71 -7.79 -37.63
C THR A 546 -2.09 -6.38 -37.75
N SER A 547 -2.90 -5.34 -37.89
CA SER A 547 -2.46 -3.96 -38.14
C SER A 547 -3.44 -2.97 -37.54
N ALA A 548 -2.99 -1.84 -37.03
CA ALA A 548 -3.85 -0.77 -36.53
C ALA A 548 -3.29 0.58 -36.92
N GLN A 549 -4.13 1.62 -36.94
CA GLN A 549 -3.69 3.00 -37.01
C GLN A 549 -3.96 3.64 -35.66
N VAL A 550 -2.92 4.23 -35.07
CA VAL A 550 -3.01 4.92 -33.78
C VAL A 550 -2.30 6.26 -33.84
N GLY A 551 -2.82 7.25 -33.12
CA GLY A 551 -2.19 8.56 -33.06
C GLY A 551 -3.15 9.67 -32.68
N LEU A 552 -2.86 10.88 -33.18
CA LEU A 552 -3.62 12.09 -32.92
C LEU A 552 -4.65 12.34 -34.02
N HIS A 553 -5.89 12.54 -33.61
CA HIS A 553 -6.96 13.05 -34.46
C HIS A 553 -7.47 14.38 -33.91
N LEU A 554 -7.43 15.41 -34.76
CA LEU A 554 -8.03 16.71 -34.52
C LEU A 554 -9.36 16.80 -35.31
N PRO A 555 -10.51 16.48 -34.71
CA PRO A 555 -11.79 16.37 -35.40
C PRO A 555 -12.33 17.71 -35.92
N ALA A 556 -13.30 17.63 -36.85
CA ALA A 556 -14.09 18.78 -37.29
C ALA A 556 -14.81 19.48 -36.11
N GLY A 557 -14.73 20.82 -36.08
CA GLY A 557 -15.44 21.66 -35.09
C GLY A 557 -14.58 22.78 -34.49
N GLY A 558 -15.22 23.86 -34.02
CA GLY A 558 -14.56 25.06 -33.50
C GLY A 558 -14.29 26.13 -34.58
N SER A 559 -14.29 27.41 -34.20
CA SER A 559 -14.06 28.54 -35.11
C SER A 559 -12.59 28.97 -35.11
N GLY A 560 -12.07 29.31 -36.30
CA GLY A 560 -10.71 29.82 -36.50
C GLY A 560 -9.64 28.71 -36.50
N SER A 561 -8.38 29.12 -36.69
CA SER A 561 -7.24 28.20 -36.66
C SER A 561 -7.00 27.66 -35.24
N LYS A 562 -7.02 26.34 -35.10
CA LYS A 562 -6.86 25.60 -33.82
C LYS A 562 -5.90 24.44 -34.02
N TRP A 563 -5.23 24.03 -32.95
CA TRP A 563 -4.21 22.98 -33.01
C TRP A 563 -4.45 21.90 -31.96
N GLY A 564 -3.90 20.73 -32.23
CA GLY A 564 -3.72 19.62 -31.32
C GLY A 564 -2.29 19.10 -31.45
N ARG A 565 -1.72 18.63 -30.35
CA ARG A 565 -0.35 18.11 -30.28
C ARG A 565 -0.34 16.74 -29.62
N ILE A 566 0.64 15.94 -30.00
CA ILE A 566 0.91 14.60 -29.46
C ILE A 566 2.41 14.45 -29.27
N ASP A 567 2.77 13.77 -28.20
CA ASP A 567 4.14 13.43 -27.85
C ASP A 567 4.18 12.10 -27.07
N ASN A 568 5.34 11.44 -27.07
CA ASN A 568 5.64 10.19 -26.37
C ASN A 568 4.56 9.10 -26.56
N ILE A 569 4.29 8.68 -27.80
CA ILE A 569 3.34 7.58 -28.03
C ILE A 569 3.97 6.23 -27.65
N PHE A 570 3.23 5.44 -26.87
CA PHE A 570 3.65 4.13 -26.41
C PHE A 570 2.55 3.12 -26.68
N VAL A 571 2.92 1.93 -27.17
CA VAL A 571 1.98 0.83 -27.44
C VAL A 571 2.52 -0.46 -26.86
N GLU A 572 1.72 -1.09 -26.01
CA GLU A 572 2.05 -2.36 -25.38
C GLU A 572 0.92 -3.38 -25.56
N LYS A 573 1.29 -4.65 -25.65
CA LYS A 573 0.36 -5.76 -25.47
C LYS A 573 0.16 -5.97 -23.98
N VAL A 574 -1.08 -5.94 -23.55
CA VAL A 574 -1.46 -6.10 -22.14
C VAL A 574 -2.15 -7.44 -21.94
N SER A 575 -2.09 -7.95 -20.72
CA SER A 575 -2.78 -9.18 -20.36
C SER A 575 -4.28 -9.05 -20.61
N ASP A 576 -4.89 -10.13 -21.09
CA ASP A 576 -6.35 -10.20 -21.16
C ASP A 576 -6.95 -10.10 -19.76
N ARG A 577 -8.00 -9.30 -19.65
CA ARG A 577 -8.70 -9.05 -18.40
C ARG A 577 -10.16 -9.43 -18.55
N ASN A 578 -10.68 -10.16 -17.57
CA ASN A 578 -12.08 -10.55 -17.53
C ASN A 578 -12.94 -9.38 -17.03
N ASP A 579 -13.19 -8.43 -17.92
CA ASP A 579 -14.03 -7.27 -17.67
C ASP A 579 -15.50 -7.67 -17.62
N ILE A 580 -16.15 -7.41 -16.50
CA ILE A 580 -17.60 -7.55 -16.36
C ILE A 580 -18.23 -6.17 -16.43
N ARG A 581 -19.03 -5.93 -17.47
CA ARG A 581 -19.71 -4.66 -17.70
C ARG A 581 -20.99 -4.53 -16.89
N TYR A 582 -21.18 -3.38 -16.28
CA TYR A 582 -22.43 -2.93 -15.67
C TYR A 582 -22.84 -1.59 -16.29
N GLU A 583 -23.94 -1.62 -17.03
CA GLU A 583 -24.49 -0.44 -17.72
C GLU A 583 -25.18 0.50 -16.71
N ALA A 584 -24.91 1.80 -16.79
CA ALA A 584 -25.41 2.79 -15.84
C ALA A 584 -26.93 2.94 -15.91
N GLU A 585 -27.54 2.81 -17.08
CA GLU A 585 -28.99 2.87 -17.25
C GLU A 585 -29.74 1.73 -16.56
N ASN A 586 -29.04 0.64 -16.20
CA ASN A 586 -29.58 -0.48 -15.43
C ASN A 586 -29.33 -0.36 -13.92
N ALA A 587 -28.57 0.65 -13.49
CA ALA A 587 -28.22 0.89 -12.11
C ALA A 587 -29.37 1.57 -11.34
N THR A 588 -29.28 1.57 -10.00
CA THR A 588 -30.21 2.33 -9.16
C THR A 588 -29.81 3.81 -9.20
N ILE A 589 -30.74 4.69 -9.56
CA ILE A 589 -30.48 6.14 -9.61
C ILE A 589 -31.32 6.90 -8.59
N GLY A 590 -30.76 7.97 -8.03
CA GLY A 590 -31.48 8.92 -7.17
C GLY A 590 -31.17 10.33 -7.61
N GLY A 591 -32.17 11.20 -7.78
CA GLY A 591 -31.96 12.58 -8.23
C GLY A 591 -31.38 12.75 -9.65
N SER A 592 -31.21 11.66 -10.40
CA SER A 592 -30.59 11.61 -11.74
C SER A 592 -31.57 11.10 -12.81
N GLN A 593 -31.14 11.08 -14.07
CA GLN A 593 -31.98 10.76 -15.23
C GLN A 593 -31.28 9.81 -16.20
N ILE A 594 -32.03 8.84 -16.73
CA ILE A 594 -31.60 8.08 -17.90
C ILE A 594 -31.82 8.93 -19.15
N LYS A 595 -30.77 9.08 -19.95
CA LYS A 595 -30.75 9.82 -21.22
C LYS A 595 -30.24 8.89 -22.33
N SER A 596 -30.39 9.32 -23.58
CA SER A 596 -29.97 8.54 -24.76
C SER A 596 -28.88 9.23 -25.56
N SER A 597 -27.89 8.48 -26.02
CA SER A 597 -26.86 8.95 -26.97
C SER A 597 -26.39 7.80 -27.85
N ALA A 598 -26.08 8.08 -29.12
CA ALA A 598 -25.47 7.09 -30.01
C ALA A 598 -24.02 6.74 -29.62
N SER A 599 -23.39 7.56 -28.78
CA SER A 599 -22.04 7.36 -28.25
C SER A 599 -22.02 6.45 -27.02
N ALA A 600 -23.16 6.27 -26.36
CA ALA A 600 -23.31 5.46 -25.15
C ALA A 600 -23.41 3.96 -25.47
N SER A 601 -22.84 3.13 -24.61
CA SER A 601 -23.07 1.69 -24.60
C SER A 601 -24.57 1.41 -24.50
N ASN A 602 -25.07 0.47 -25.30
CA ASN A 602 -26.52 0.20 -25.44
C ASN A 602 -27.44 1.41 -25.74
N GLY A 603 -26.88 2.56 -26.11
CA GLY A 603 -27.62 3.75 -26.53
C GLY A 603 -28.19 4.62 -25.40
N ASN A 604 -27.98 4.26 -24.13
CA ASN A 604 -28.47 5.02 -22.97
C ASN A 604 -27.37 5.21 -21.92
N TYR A 605 -27.53 6.19 -21.05
CA TYR A 605 -26.57 6.52 -20.00
C TYR A 605 -27.28 7.24 -18.84
N VAL A 606 -26.59 7.43 -17.72
CA VAL A 606 -27.10 8.24 -16.59
C VAL A 606 -26.47 9.63 -16.61
N GLY A 607 -27.33 10.64 -16.71
CA GLY A 607 -26.96 12.05 -16.57
C GLY A 607 -27.83 12.77 -15.55
N GLY A 608 -27.67 14.09 -15.45
CA GLY A 608 -28.41 14.88 -14.45
C GLY A 608 -28.01 14.54 -13.01
N ILE A 609 -26.79 14.06 -12.80
CA ILE A 609 -26.18 13.88 -11.49
C ILE A 609 -25.76 15.28 -11.00
N ASP A 610 -26.73 16.18 -10.79
CA ASP A 610 -26.49 17.62 -10.74
C ASP A 610 -26.75 18.24 -9.36
N TYR A 611 -27.61 17.61 -8.55
CA TYR A 611 -28.03 18.13 -7.25
C TYR A 611 -27.37 17.34 -6.12
N THR A 612 -27.20 17.98 -4.95
CA THR A 612 -26.75 17.29 -3.74
C THR A 612 -27.57 16.03 -3.48
N GLY A 613 -26.89 14.89 -3.30
CA GLY A 613 -27.52 13.58 -3.12
C GLY A 613 -28.00 12.91 -4.43
N SER A 614 -27.71 13.49 -5.60
CA SER A 614 -27.93 12.79 -6.88
C SER A 614 -26.86 11.72 -7.08
N TYR A 615 -27.22 10.53 -7.53
CA TYR A 615 -26.28 9.42 -7.67
C TYR A 615 -26.70 8.40 -8.74
N VAL A 616 -25.70 7.61 -9.16
CA VAL A 616 -25.85 6.30 -9.79
C VAL A 616 -25.21 5.23 -8.90
N GLN A 617 -25.92 4.14 -8.64
CA GLN A 617 -25.47 3.03 -7.79
C GLN A 617 -25.60 1.69 -8.50
N PHE A 618 -24.46 1.07 -8.74
CA PHE A 618 -24.33 -0.25 -9.32
C PHE A 618 -24.40 -1.32 -8.22
N ASN A 619 -25.08 -2.43 -8.50
CA ASN A 619 -25.04 -3.64 -7.69
C ASN A 619 -24.11 -4.62 -8.40
N ILE A 620 -22.94 -4.86 -7.83
CA ILE A 620 -21.85 -5.63 -8.44
C ILE A 620 -21.73 -6.94 -7.67
N ASN A 621 -21.72 -8.06 -8.39
CA ASN A 621 -21.42 -9.36 -7.78
C ASN A 621 -20.01 -9.80 -8.19
N VAL A 622 -19.17 -10.11 -7.21
CA VAL A 622 -17.83 -10.63 -7.46
C VAL A 622 -17.59 -11.93 -6.72
N ALA A 623 -16.79 -12.82 -7.32
CA ALA A 623 -16.60 -14.16 -6.77
C ALA A 623 -15.69 -14.20 -5.52
N ASN A 624 -14.69 -13.33 -5.44
CA ASN A 624 -13.72 -13.32 -4.35
C ASN A 624 -13.61 -11.92 -3.75
N THR A 625 -13.25 -11.82 -2.47
CA THR A 625 -12.83 -10.56 -1.88
C THR A 625 -11.48 -10.16 -2.49
N GLY A 626 -11.25 -8.88 -2.73
CA GLY A 626 -9.97 -8.39 -3.23
C GLY A 626 -10.00 -6.98 -3.78
N GLU A 627 -8.88 -6.59 -4.36
CA GLU A 627 -8.72 -5.33 -5.08
C GLU A 627 -9.20 -5.52 -6.54
N TYR A 628 -10.11 -4.66 -6.96
CA TYR A 628 -10.71 -4.64 -8.29
C TYR A 628 -10.47 -3.29 -8.95
N MET A 629 -10.28 -3.29 -10.26
CA MET A 629 -10.26 -2.08 -11.07
C MET A 629 -11.67 -1.76 -11.56
N LEU A 630 -12.17 -0.58 -11.21
CA LEU A 630 -13.35 0.03 -11.81
C LEU A 630 -12.94 0.92 -12.97
N ARG A 631 -13.38 0.57 -14.18
CA ARG A 631 -13.19 1.38 -15.38
C ARG A 631 -14.47 2.13 -15.68
N ILE A 632 -14.50 3.40 -15.30
CA ILE A 632 -15.68 4.25 -15.39
C ILE A 632 -15.64 4.97 -16.73
N ASN A 633 -16.58 4.65 -17.62
CA ASN A 633 -16.77 5.39 -18.85
C ASN A 633 -17.67 6.60 -18.61
N TYR A 634 -17.18 7.79 -18.97
CA TYR A 634 -17.80 9.03 -18.54
C TYR A 634 -17.79 10.10 -19.63
N ALA A 635 -18.68 11.09 -19.46
CA ALA A 635 -18.68 12.32 -20.23
C ALA A 635 -18.68 13.52 -19.26
N ASN A 636 -17.74 14.44 -19.47
CA ASN A 636 -17.72 15.76 -18.84
C ASN A 636 -17.72 16.81 -19.94
N GLY A 637 -18.89 17.37 -20.25
CA GLY A 637 -19.06 18.45 -21.23
C GLY A 637 -18.97 19.86 -20.63
N GLY A 638 -18.59 19.98 -19.35
CA GLY A 638 -18.50 21.24 -18.63
C GLY A 638 -17.22 22.03 -18.94
N ASP A 639 -17.06 23.17 -18.29
CA ASP A 639 -15.87 24.03 -18.44
C ASP A 639 -14.72 23.66 -17.50
N TYR A 640 -14.97 22.81 -16.52
CA TYR A 640 -14.03 22.44 -15.46
C TYR A 640 -14.04 20.93 -15.21
N ASN A 641 -12.99 20.41 -14.58
CA ASN A 641 -12.98 19.04 -14.05
C ASN A 641 -14.14 18.86 -13.06
N ALA A 642 -14.77 17.69 -13.09
CA ALA A 642 -15.87 17.35 -12.20
C ALA A 642 -15.45 16.28 -11.21
N THR A 643 -16.18 16.15 -10.11
CA THR A 643 -15.95 15.08 -9.13
C THR A 643 -17.24 14.43 -8.68
N HIS A 644 -17.16 13.12 -8.43
CA HIS A 644 -18.15 12.37 -7.66
C HIS A 644 -17.49 11.80 -6.41
N LYS A 645 -18.27 11.63 -5.34
CA LYS A 645 -17.89 10.80 -4.20
C LYS A 645 -18.14 9.34 -4.57
N LEU A 646 -17.16 8.48 -4.32
CA LEU A 646 -17.28 7.04 -4.50
C LEU A 646 -17.55 6.37 -3.17
N TYR A 647 -18.69 5.69 -3.08
CA TYR A 647 -19.05 4.85 -1.97
C TYR A 647 -19.01 3.38 -2.36
N ILE A 648 -18.43 2.55 -1.49
CA ILE A 648 -18.46 1.09 -1.59
C ILE A 648 -19.19 0.57 -0.36
N ASN A 649 -20.26 -0.20 -0.57
CA ASN A 649 -21.09 -0.78 0.49
C ASN A 649 -21.61 0.23 1.53
N GLY A 650 -21.77 1.50 1.12
CA GLY A 650 -22.22 2.60 1.97
C GLY A 650 -21.09 3.46 2.55
N ASP A 651 -19.85 3.01 2.48
CA ASP A 651 -18.68 3.72 3.00
C ASP A 651 -18.06 4.64 1.96
N LEU A 652 -17.83 5.90 2.32
CA LEU A 652 -17.11 6.84 1.46
C LEU A 652 -15.64 6.43 1.37
N LYS A 653 -15.18 6.06 0.17
CA LYS A 653 -13.78 5.65 -0.04
C LYS A 653 -12.92 6.79 -0.57
N THR A 654 -13.37 7.45 -1.64
CA THR A 654 -12.55 8.44 -2.35
C THR A 654 -13.39 9.44 -3.14
N SER A 655 -12.73 10.47 -3.66
CA SER A 655 -13.25 11.33 -4.72
C SER A 655 -12.78 10.85 -6.08
N VAL A 656 -13.71 10.69 -7.01
CA VAL A 656 -13.44 10.36 -8.41
C VAL A 656 -13.42 11.67 -9.20
N MET A 657 -12.31 12.01 -9.84
CA MET A 657 -12.19 13.21 -10.66
C MET A 657 -12.33 12.87 -12.16
N TYR A 658 -13.19 13.60 -12.85
CA TYR A 658 -13.52 13.47 -14.26
C TYR A 658 -12.98 14.68 -15.04
N PRO A 659 -11.83 14.55 -15.71
CA PRO A 659 -11.31 15.58 -16.58
C PRO A 659 -12.27 15.97 -17.71
N LYS A 660 -12.17 17.21 -18.19
CA LYS A 660 -13.01 17.71 -19.30
C LYS A 660 -12.84 16.84 -20.55
N THR A 661 -13.97 16.45 -21.13
CA THR A 661 -14.07 15.69 -22.39
C THR A 661 -14.66 16.57 -23.50
N GLY A 662 -15.04 15.98 -24.64
CA GLY A 662 -15.58 16.70 -25.79
C GLY A 662 -16.90 17.44 -25.52
N SER A 663 -17.95 16.71 -25.15
CA SER A 663 -19.32 17.22 -25.02
C SER A 663 -20.16 16.31 -24.13
N TRP A 664 -21.31 16.80 -23.65
CA TRP A 664 -22.28 15.97 -22.92
C TRP A 664 -22.81 14.83 -23.79
N GLY A 665 -23.05 13.66 -23.18
CA GLY A 665 -23.49 12.47 -23.90
C GLY A 665 -22.45 11.85 -24.87
N GLU A 666 -21.18 12.28 -24.87
CA GLU A 666 -20.11 11.72 -25.71
C GLU A 666 -19.13 10.87 -24.90
N PHE A 667 -19.36 9.56 -24.90
CA PHE A 667 -18.75 8.60 -23.99
C PHE A 667 -17.51 7.93 -24.58
N SER A 668 -17.59 7.46 -25.83
CA SER A 668 -16.44 6.90 -26.56
C SER A 668 -15.60 5.96 -25.65
N ASN A 669 -14.27 6.11 -25.59
CA ASN A 669 -13.40 5.42 -24.62
C ASN A 669 -12.79 6.41 -23.61
N ASN A 670 -13.57 7.40 -23.16
CA ASN A 670 -13.16 8.26 -22.04
C ASN A 670 -13.31 7.46 -20.74
N ILE A 671 -12.28 6.68 -20.40
CA ILE A 671 -12.27 5.76 -19.26
C ILE A 671 -11.34 6.29 -18.17
N LEU A 672 -11.83 6.24 -16.93
CA LEU A 672 -11.05 6.46 -15.72
C LEU A 672 -10.92 5.14 -14.96
N GLU A 673 -9.73 4.78 -14.49
CA GLU A 673 -9.44 3.49 -13.85
C GLU A 673 -9.22 3.65 -12.34
N ILE A 674 -10.24 3.36 -11.53
CA ILE A 674 -10.22 3.55 -10.07
C ILE A 674 -10.09 2.17 -9.38
N PRO A 675 -8.99 1.90 -8.65
CA PRO A 675 -8.89 0.70 -7.83
C PRO A 675 -9.84 0.82 -6.64
N VAL A 676 -10.53 -0.28 -6.30
CA VAL A 676 -11.42 -0.39 -5.15
C VAL A 676 -11.32 -1.77 -4.52
N GLU A 677 -11.61 -1.88 -3.24
CA GLU A 677 -11.80 -3.17 -2.60
C GLU A 677 -13.26 -3.60 -2.67
N LEU A 678 -13.51 -4.84 -3.09
CA LEU A 678 -14.84 -5.45 -3.10
C LEU A 678 -14.81 -6.73 -2.28
N SER A 679 -15.89 -7.00 -1.54
CA SER A 679 -16.10 -8.25 -0.83
C SER A 679 -16.67 -9.32 -1.77
N SER A 680 -16.37 -10.60 -1.53
CA SER A 680 -17.07 -11.69 -2.23
C SER A 680 -18.59 -11.55 -2.07
N GLY A 681 -19.33 -11.80 -3.15
CA GLY A 681 -20.78 -11.63 -3.19
C GLY A 681 -21.21 -10.26 -3.71
N ASN A 682 -22.35 -9.77 -3.20
CA ASN A 682 -22.95 -8.53 -3.66
C ASN A 682 -22.30 -7.32 -2.99
N ASN A 683 -21.95 -6.33 -3.79
CA ASN A 683 -21.44 -5.04 -3.38
C ASN A 683 -22.28 -3.94 -4.01
N THR A 684 -22.36 -2.79 -3.35
CA THR A 684 -22.91 -1.58 -3.94
C THR A 684 -21.78 -0.61 -4.24
N VAL A 685 -21.72 -0.10 -5.47
CA VAL A 685 -20.79 0.95 -5.89
C VAL A 685 -21.60 2.17 -6.30
N ARG A 686 -21.49 3.25 -5.53
CA ARG A 686 -22.24 4.49 -5.77
C ARG A 686 -21.32 5.63 -6.14
N LEU A 687 -21.63 6.29 -7.26
CA LEU A 687 -21.05 7.55 -7.67
C LEU A 687 -22.07 8.66 -7.37
N GLU A 688 -21.78 9.47 -6.35
CA GLU A 688 -22.67 10.55 -5.89
C GLU A 688 -22.10 11.92 -6.26
N LYS A 689 -22.98 12.84 -6.63
CA LYS A 689 -22.65 14.23 -6.97
C LYS A 689 -21.72 14.89 -5.94
N SER A 690 -20.60 15.43 -6.43
CA SER A 690 -19.74 16.37 -5.70
C SER A 690 -19.57 17.68 -6.46
N ILE A 691 -18.41 18.00 -7.02
CA ILE A 691 -18.09 19.27 -7.68
C ILE A 691 -18.38 19.18 -9.20
N ASN A 692 -18.95 20.24 -9.79
CA ASN A 692 -19.31 20.30 -11.22
C ASN A 692 -20.12 19.07 -11.67
N TYR A 693 -20.13 18.72 -12.95
CA TYR A 693 -21.08 17.74 -13.50
C TYR A 693 -20.33 16.68 -14.31
N ALA A 694 -20.75 15.42 -14.20
CA ALA A 694 -20.27 14.33 -15.04
C ALA A 694 -21.44 13.35 -15.27
N GLU A 695 -21.45 12.72 -16.44
CA GLU A 695 -22.43 11.71 -16.83
C GLU A 695 -21.72 10.36 -16.98
N ILE A 696 -22.41 9.25 -16.69
CA ILE A 696 -21.82 7.90 -16.62
C ILE A 696 -22.55 6.97 -17.58
N ASP A 697 -21.80 6.25 -18.41
CA ASP A 697 -22.30 5.27 -19.38
C ASP A 697 -22.28 3.86 -18.80
N TYR A 698 -21.10 3.39 -18.39
CA TYR A 698 -20.94 2.09 -17.75
C TYR A 698 -19.74 2.07 -16.81
N ILE A 699 -19.68 1.01 -16.01
CA ILE A 699 -18.45 0.58 -15.35
C ILE A 699 -18.08 -0.82 -15.83
N ASP A 700 -16.81 -1.03 -16.18
CA ASP A 700 -16.24 -2.37 -16.31
C ASP A 700 -15.48 -2.72 -15.03
N VAL A 701 -15.70 -3.93 -14.50
CA VAL A 701 -15.15 -4.40 -13.24
C VAL A 701 -14.25 -5.59 -13.50
N SER A 702 -13.04 -5.56 -12.95
CA SER A 702 -12.06 -6.62 -13.13
C SER A 702 -11.17 -6.77 -11.92
N MET A 703 -10.77 -7.99 -11.58
CA MET A 703 -9.89 -8.23 -10.44
C MET A 703 -8.46 -7.79 -10.78
N ILE A 704 -7.83 -7.06 -9.86
CA ILE A 704 -6.39 -6.75 -9.89
C ILE A 704 -5.67 -7.86 -9.12
N ASN A 705 -5.98 -7.96 -7.83
CA ASN A 705 -5.44 -8.96 -6.92
C ASN A 705 -6.59 -9.58 -6.12
N PRO A 706 -6.68 -10.92 -6.01
CA PRO A 706 -7.48 -11.49 -4.95
C PRO A 706 -6.88 -11.00 -3.62
N ALA A 707 -7.73 -10.66 -2.64
CA ALA A 707 -7.21 -10.55 -1.29
C ALA A 707 -6.55 -11.90 -0.95
N SER A 708 -5.38 -11.89 -0.34
CA SER A 708 -5.04 -13.01 0.52
C SER A 708 -6.23 -13.20 1.48
N ILE A 709 -6.46 -14.42 1.94
CA ILE A 709 -7.53 -14.72 2.91
C ILE A 709 -7.35 -13.95 4.26
N GLU A 710 -6.44 -12.97 4.31
CA GLU A 710 -6.12 -12.08 5.42
C GLU A 710 -6.82 -10.71 5.38
N ASN A 711 -7.47 -10.25 4.28
CA ASN A 711 -8.37 -9.06 4.36
C ASN A 711 -9.77 -9.45 4.88
N ILE A 712 -9.79 -10.11 6.03
CA ILE A 712 -10.94 -10.10 6.95
C ILE A 712 -10.75 -8.83 7.76
N ASN A 713 -11.73 -7.92 7.83
CA ASN A 713 -11.74 -6.74 8.72
C ASN A 713 -11.00 -7.01 10.06
N ILE A 714 -9.72 -6.65 10.16
CA ILE A 714 -8.90 -6.87 11.36
C ILE A 714 -9.03 -5.63 12.25
N SER A 715 -10.22 -5.41 12.82
CA SER A 715 -10.42 -4.31 13.78
C SER A 715 -10.71 -4.78 15.21
N SER A 716 -10.68 -6.08 15.49
CA SER A 716 -10.76 -6.56 16.88
C SER A 716 -9.46 -7.21 17.33
N GLN A 717 -8.53 -6.39 17.81
CA GLN A 717 -7.54 -6.89 18.76
C GLN A 717 -8.29 -7.45 19.98
N VAL A 718 -7.97 -8.67 20.36
CA VAL A 718 -8.49 -9.32 21.57
C VAL A 718 -7.37 -9.49 22.57
N LEU A 719 -7.70 -9.23 23.84
CA LEU A 719 -6.77 -9.46 24.94
C LEU A 719 -6.78 -10.93 25.32
N ASP A 720 -5.59 -11.51 25.50
CA ASP A 720 -5.50 -12.82 26.12
C ASP A 720 -6.06 -12.82 27.56
N ASN A 721 -6.26 -13.99 28.16
CA ASN A 721 -6.85 -14.12 29.50
C ASN A 721 -5.79 -14.21 30.62
N ILE A 722 -4.55 -13.80 30.34
CA ILE A 722 -3.44 -13.98 31.27
C ILE A 722 -3.01 -12.61 31.80
N ASN A 723 -3.55 -12.21 32.95
CA ASN A 723 -3.04 -11.02 33.61
C ASN A 723 -1.63 -11.33 34.14
N ARG A 724 -0.64 -10.55 33.70
CA ARG A 724 0.76 -10.73 34.05
C ARG A 724 1.20 -9.91 35.26
N ILE A 725 0.31 -9.12 35.83
CA ILE A 725 0.56 -8.32 37.02
C ILE A 725 0.33 -9.17 38.27
N TYR A 726 1.36 -9.29 39.12
CA TYR A 726 1.23 -9.90 40.43
C TYR A 726 0.56 -8.93 41.41
N ASN A 727 -0.30 -9.44 42.30
CA ASN A 727 -1.05 -8.62 43.28
C ASN A 727 -1.78 -7.44 42.60
N PHE A 728 -2.47 -7.74 41.50
CA PHE A 728 -3.03 -6.73 40.61
C PHE A 728 -4.22 -5.97 41.20
N ASP A 729 -4.94 -6.58 42.14
CA ASP A 729 -6.11 -6.06 42.86
C ASP A 729 -5.80 -5.72 44.32
N PHE A 730 -4.54 -5.83 44.74
CA PHE A 730 -4.05 -5.48 46.08
C PHE A 730 -4.70 -6.25 47.24
N GLU A 731 -5.35 -7.38 46.98
CA GLU A 731 -6.04 -8.18 48.00
C GLU A 731 -5.10 -9.08 48.81
N ILE A 732 -3.88 -9.36 48.31
CA ILE A 732 -2.99 -10.38 48.89
C ILE A 732 -2.57 -10.03 50.33
N ASP A 733 -2.28 -8.76 50.59
CA ASP A 733 -1.64 -8.31 51.83
C ASP A 733 -2.63 -7.64 52.80
N GLY A 734 -3.82 -7.28 52.34
CA GLY A 734 -4.70 -6.36 53.03
C GLY A 734 -4.07 -4.96 53.18
N ALA A 735 -4.45 -4.22 54.23
CA ALA A 735 -3.94 -2.87 54.44
C ALA A 735 -2.44 -2.88 54.81
N THR A 736 -1.59 -2.29 53.98
CA THR A 736 -0.13 -2.31 54.11
C THR A 736 0.52 -1.10 53.43
N GLN A 737 1.75 -0.73 53.82
CA GLN A 737 2.58 0.23 53.07
C GLN A 737 3.48 -0.45 52.02
N MET A 738 3.57 -1.78 52.05
CA MET A 738 4.45 -2.56 51.17
C MET A 738 3.64 -3.63 50.46
N PRO A 739 2.86 -3.29 49.41
CA PRO A 739 2.14 -4.26 48.62
C PRO A 739 3.12 -5.26 47.98
N SER A 740 2.90 -6.55 48.22
CA SER A 740 3.75 -7.61 47.69
C SER A 740 3.84 -7.52 46.16
N GLY A 741 5.06 -7.52 45.62
CA GLY A 741 5.34 -7.45 44.18
C GLY A 741 5.40 -6.03 43.59
N TRP A 742 5.09 -5.00 44.36
CA TRP A 742 5.16 -3.61 43.93
C TRP A 742 6.31 -2.88 44.66
N GLY A 743 7.09 -2.11 43.90
CA GLY A 743 8.19 -1.29 44.39
C GLY A 743 7.82 0.18 44.45
N THR A 744 8.32 0.87 45.47
CA THR A 744 8.08 2.30 45.71
C THR A 744 9.37 3.08 45.51
N TRP A 745 9.30 4.13 44.69
CA TRP A 745 10.31 5.18 44.63
C TRP A 745 9.81 6.40 45.42
N PRO A 746 10.51 6.81 46.50
CA PRO A 746 10.02 7.77 47.51
C PRO A 746 10.25 9.25 47.12
N GLY A 747 10.22 9.58 45.83
CA GLY A 747 10.45 10.94 45.35
C GLY A 747 11.92 11.36 45.35
N ASN A 748 12.23 12.50 44.73
CA ASN A 748 13.60 13.03 44.67
C ASN A 748 14.17 13.43 46.05
N ASN A 749 13.30 13.72 47.02
CA ASN A 749 13.71 14.01 48.40
C ASN A 749 14.07 12.73 49.20
N GLY A 750 13.72 11.55 48.69
CA GLY A 750 13.99 10.26 49.31
C GLY A 750 13.11 9.93 50.53
N THR A 751 12.08 10.71 50.82
CA THR A 751 11.33 10.64 52.09
C THR A 751 9.82 10.40 51.94
N ASP A 752 9.30 10.29 50.72
CA ASP A 752 7.86 10.22 50.45
C ASP A 752 7.35 8.81 50.17
N GLY A 753 8.10 7.77 50.53
CA GLY A 753 7.68 6.37 50.40
C GLY A 753 6.60 5.93 51.39
N ASP A 754 6.11 6.84 52.23
CA ASP A 754 4.92 6.66 53.06
C ASP A 754 3.65 7.25 52.43
N ALA A 755 3.78 7.90 51.26
CA ALA A 755 2.67 8.45 50.52
C ALA A 755 1.89 7.40 49.73
N ASP A 756 2.45 6.21 49.48
CA ASP A 756 1.76 5.07 48.87
C ASP A 756 1.43 3.99 49.90
N TYR A 757 0.17 3.55 49.92
CA TYR A 757 -0.29 2.50 50.82
C TYR A 757 -1.56 1.85 50.31
N VAL A 758 -1.80 0.61 50.74
CA VAL A 758 -3.01 -0.15 50.48
C VAL A 758 -4.02 0.09 51.60
N GLU A 759 -5.25 0.43 51.23
CA GLU A 759 -6.36 0.66 52.16
C GLU A 759 -7.67 0.05 51.62
N THR A 760 -8.72 0.06 52.44
CA THR A 760 -10.04 -0.44 52.02
C THR A 760 -10.74 0.52 51.06
N GLY A 761 -11.67 -0.02 50.25
CA GLY A 761 -12.50 0.76 49.32
C GLY A 761 -12.16 0.53 47.84
N GLY A 762 -11.69 -0.68 47.52
CA GLY A 762 -11.39 -1.12 46.16
C GLY A 762 -12.56 -1.07 45.18
N TYR A 763 -12.22 -1.03 43.90
CA TYR A 763 -13.14 -1.23 42.79
C TYR A 763 -13.58 -2.70 42.72
N SER A 764 -12.64 -3.62 42.85
CA SER A 764 -12.86 -5.06 42.97
C SER A 764 -12.27 -5.58 44.26
N GLY A 765 -13.02 -6.39 45.01
CA GLY A 765 -12.56 -6.86 46.30
C GLY A 765 -12.71 -5.80 47.40
N THR A 766 -11.82 -5.84 48.39
CA THR A 766 -11.85 -5.01 49.60
C THR A 766 -10.85 -3.85 49.56
N TYR A 767 -9.69 -4.04 48.95
CA TYR A 767 -8.49 -3.22 49.06
C TYR A 767 -8.14 -2.49 47.75
N ARG A 768 -7.30 -1.45 47.84
CA ARG A 768 -6.78 -0.68 46.71
C ARG A 768 -5.46 -0.04 47.08
N LEU A 769 -4.64 0.31 46.09
CA LEU A 769 -3.48 1.19 46.29
C LEU A 769 -3.92 2.66 46.26
N THR A 770 -3.44 3.46 47.21
CA THR A 770 -3.68 4.90 47.30
C THR A 770 -2.36 5.65 47.38
N HIS A 771 -2.24 6.75 46.65
CA HIS A 771 -1.20 7.77 46.85
C HIS A 771 -1.83 8.98 47.55
N HIS A 772 -1.39 9.31 48.76
CA HIS A 772 -1.85 10.45 49.56
C HIS A 772 -0.88 10.76 50.72
N LYS A 773 -0.67 12.04 51.02
CA LYS A 773 0.03 12.50 52.23
C LYS A 773 -0.52 13.84 52.71
N SER A 774 -0.41 14.11 54.01
CA SER A 774 -0.81 15.40 54.62
C SER A 774 0.20 16.54 54.39
N SER A 775 1.29 16.27 53.69
CA SER A 775 2.27 17.25 53.18
C SER A 775 2.39 17.06 51.67
N ASP A 776 3.04 17.99 50.98
CA ASP A 776 3.41 17.80 49.58
C ASP A 776 4.22 16.51 49.44
N TYR A 777 4.02 15.77 48.34
CA TYR A 777 4.67 14.48 48.10
C TYR A 777 4.96 14.22 46.62
N GLU A 778 5.99 13.42 46.37
CA GLU A 778 6.29 12.82 45.06
C GLU A 778 6.56 11.33 45.25
N VAL A 779 5.78 10.46 44.59
CA VAL A 779 5.95 9.00 44.72
C VAL A 779 5.66 8.29 43.41
N TYR A 780 6.34 7.17 43.18
CA TYR A 780 6.11 6.28 42.04
C TYR A 780 6.04 4.84 42.54
N THR A 781 4.90 4.18 42.30
CA THR A 781 4.72 2.75 42.64
C THR A 781 4.69 1.95 41.34
N SER A 782 5.50 0.90 41.24
CA SER A 782 5.70 0.18 39.98
C SER A 782 6.00 -1.30 40.17
N GLN A 783 5.81 -2.08 39.12
CA GLN A 783 6.15 -3.49 39.07
C GLN A 783 6.84 -3.78 37.73
N THR A 784 7.97 -4.49 37.77
CA THR A 784 8.64 -5.01 36.57
C THR A 784 8.26 -6.46 36.37
N ILE A 785 7.63 -6.72 35.23
CA ILE A 785 7.21 -8.03 34.78
C ILE A 785 8.28 -8.55 33.83
N THR A 786 8.80 -9.75 34.09
CA THR A 786 9.86 -10.38 33.29
C THR A 786 9.37 -11.71 32.69
N GLY A 787 10.04 -12.20 31.66
CA GLY A 787 9.65 -13.42 30.96
C GLY A 787 8.46 -13.24 30.01
N LEU A 788 8.16 -12.00 29.62
CA LEU A 788 7.13 -11.71 28.63
C LEU A 788 7.56 -12.25 27.26
N SER A 789 6.65 -12.88 26.53
CA SER A 789 6.87 -13.12 25.10
C SER A 789 6.85 -11.78 24.35
N ASN A 790 7.66 -11.64 23.30
CA ASN A 790 7.58 -10.44 22.46
C ASN A 790 6.21 -10.34 21.78
N GLY A 791 5.77 -9.10 21.52
CA GLY A 791 4.46 -8.78 20.92
C GLY A 791 3.81 -7.57 21.60
N HIS A 792 2.64 -7.17 21.10
CA HIS A 792 1.89 -6.04 21.65
C HIS A 792 1.12 -6.44 22.92
N TYR A 793 0.97 -5.49 23.84
CA TYR A 793 0.27 -5.64 25.09
C TYR A 793 -0.57 -4.39 25.38
N THR A 794 -1.70 -4.58 26.06
CA THR A 794 -2.49 -3.48 26.62
C THR A 794 -2.35 -3.49 28.14
N LEU A 795 -1.94 -2.35 28.71
CA LEU A 795 -2.00 -2.07 30.15
C LEU A 795 -3.30 -1.32 30.47
N ARG A 796 -4.07 -1.77 31.45
CA ARG A 796 -5.25 -1.04 31.93
C ARG A 796 -5.40 -1.11 33.44
N ALA A 797 -6.08 -0.13 34.02
CA ALA A 797 -6.33 -0.08 35.45
C ALA A 797 -7.61 0.68 35.76
N TRP A 798 -8.25 0.38 36.89
CA TRP A 798 -9.31 1.21 37.43
C TRP A 798 -8.69 2.25 38.36
N VAL A 799 -9.00 3.52 38.13
CA VAL A 799 -8.45 4.66 38.88
C VAL A 799 -9.55 5.59 39.38
N ILE A 800 -9.29 6.26 40.49
CA ILE A 800 -10.12 7.35 41.01
C ILE A 800 -9.21 8.42 41.60
N SER A 801 -9.48 9.70 41.33
CA SER A 801 -8.65 10.80 41.80
C SER A 801 -9.48 11.93 42.40
N GLY A 802 -8.99 12.54 43.47
CA GLY A 802 -9.57 13.76 44.05
C GLY A 802 -9.20 15.05 43.31
N GLY A 803 -8.24 14.98 42.37
CA GLY A 803 -7.72 16.14 41.63
C GLY A 803 -6.72 17.00 42.40
N GLY A 804 -6.09 17.95 41.71
CA GLY A 804 -5.16 18.93 42.30
C GLY A 804 -3.67 18.56 42.30
N GLN A 805 -3.30 17.38 41.78
CA GLN A 805 -1.91 16.98 41.61
C GLN A 805 -1.18 17.86 40.59
N ASN A 806 0.12 18.11 40.80
CA ASN A 806 0.98 18.81 39.84
C ASN A 806 1.28 17.92 38.62
N LYS A 807 1.38 16.61 38.82
CA LYS A 807 1.53 15.60 37.77
C LYS A 807 1.03 14.24 38.25
N LEU A 808 0.23 13.56 37.44
CA LEU A 808 -0.38 12.27 37.78
C LEU A 808 -0.57 11.42 36.50
N TYR A 809 0.09 10.26 36.41
CA TYR A 809 -0.01 9.39 35.23
C TYR A 809 0.21 7.91 35.56
N MET A 810 -0.32 7.05 34.69
CA MET A 810 0.05 5.64 34.54
C MET A 810 1.14 5.54 33.46
N ASP A 811 2.14 4.68 33.63
CA ASP A 811 3.18 4.43 32.63
C ASP A 811 3.41 2.94 32.34
N ALA A 812 3.91 2.69 31.14
CA ALA A 812 4.60 1.48 30.74
C ALA A 812 5.99 1.87 30.24
N LYS A 813 7.04 1.18 30.68
CA LYS A 813 8.43 1.45 30.27
C LYS A 813 9.30 0.20 30.31
N ASN A 814 10.56 0.35 29.88
CA ASN A 814 11.56 -0.71 29.93
C ASN A 814 11.14 -2.00 29.19
N TYR A 815 10.22 -1.90 28.23
CA TYR A 815 9.76 -3.02 27.40
C TYR A 815 10.48 -3.14 26.06
N GLY A 816 11.51 -2.32 25.85
CA GLY A 816 12.32 -2.28 24.64
C GLY A 816 11.90 -1.18 23.66
N GLY A 817 10.83 -0.44 23.95
CA GLY A 817 10.45 0.82 23.28
C GLY A 817 10.48 2.04 24.22
N PRO A 818 10.17 3.24 23.71
CA PRO A 818 10.11 4.47 24.50
C PRO A 818 8.96 4.43 25.51
N ASP A 819 9.12 5.04 26.69
CA ASP A 819 8.08 5.12 27.73
C ASP A 819 6.72 5.58 27.16
N GLN A 820 5.67 4.80 27.37
CA GLN A 820 4.29 5.21 27.12
C GLN A 820 3.62 5.66 28.42
N ARG A 821 2.77 6.68 28.33
CA ARG A 821 2.12 7.30 29.49
C ARG A 821 0.67 7.66 29.21
N TYR A 822 -0.16 7.55 30.25
CA TYR A 822 -1.55 8.01 30.26
C TYR A 822 -1.77 8.93 31.47
N ASP A 823 -2.08 10.20 31.21
CA ASP A 823 -2.40 11.16 32.27
C ASP A 823 -3.76 10.79 32.89
N ILE A 824 -3.76 10.56 34.21
CA ILE A 824 -4.95 10.07 34.91
C ILE A 824 -5.98 11.21 35.03
N PRO A 825 -7.24 10.99 34.61
CA PRO A 825 -8.26 12.02 34.60
C PRO A 825 -8.66 12.46 36.01
N THR A 826 -8.89 13.76 36.18
CA THR A 826 -9.31 14.37 37.46
C THR A 826 -10.83 14.56 37.59
N TRP A 827 -11.61 14.22 36.57
CA TRP A 827 -13.05 14.46 36.47
C TRP A 827 -13.92 13.24 36.83
N GLY A 828 -13.31 12.11 37.22
CA GLY A 828 -14.01 10.84 37.48
C GLY A 828 -14.72 10.73 38.84
N TRP A 829 -14.37 11.56 39.82
CA TRP A 829 -14.91 11.45 41.18
C TRP A 829 -16.44 11.71 41.25
N PRO A 830 -17.23 10.90 41.98
CA PRO A 830 -16.83 9.84 42.93
C PRO A 830 -16.73 8.43 42.32
N ASN A 831 -16.72 8.28 41.01
CA ASN A 831 -16.73 6.97 40.35
C ASN A 831 -15.32 6.51 39.97
N TRP A 832 -15.10 5.20 40.01
CA TRP A 832 -13.92 4.60 39.39
C TRP A 832 -14.01 4.70 37.87
N VAL A 833 -12.89 4.99 37.22
CA VAL A 833 -12.75 5.09 35.76
C VAL A 833 -11.70 4.09 35.31
N GLN A 834 -11.99 3.30 34.27
CA GLN A 834 -10.97 2.46 33.65
C GLN A 834 -10.15 3.29 32.65
N ILE A 835 -8.83 3.19 32.74
CA ILE A 835 -7.88 3.80 31.82
C ILE A 835 -7.03 2.71 31.16
N GLU A 836 -6.49 3.01 29.97
CA GLU A 836 -5.68 2.06 29.21
C GLU A 836 -4.54 2.71 28.43
N ILE A 837 -3.46 1.95 28.26
CA ILE A 837 -2.35 2.18 27.34
C ILE A 837 -2.31 0.94 26.42
N PRO A 838 -2.90 1.02 25.22
CA PRO A 838 -2.82 -0.07 24.23
C PRO A 838 -1.49 -0.01 23.47
N GLY A 839 -1.15 -1.09 22.77
CA GLY A 839 -0.06 -1.12 21.78
C GLY A 839 1.35 -1.13 22.38
N ILE A 840 1.53 -1.61 23.61
CA ILE A 840 2.85 -1.75 24.25
C ILE A 840 3.62 -2.89 23.58
N LEU A 841 4.47 -2.56 22.60
CA LEU A 841 5.29 -3.55 21.90
C LEU A 841 6.48 -4.00 22.76
N VAL A 842 6.32 -5.13 23.44
CA VAL A 842 7.41 -5.75 24.21
C VAL A 842 8.38 -6.43 23.25
N THR A 843 9.66 -6.04 23.30
CA THR A 843 10.73 -6.61 22.46
C THR A 843 11.89 -7.20 23.25
N ASN A 844 11.98 -6.90 24.55
CA ASN A 844 13.09 -7.30 25.42
C ASN A 844 12.67 -8.27 26.56
N ASN A 845 11.53 -8.96 26.38
CA ASN A 845 10.97 -9.92 27.33
C ASN A 845 10.60 -9.38 28.73
N GLN A 846 10.45 -8.07 28.90
CA GLN A 846 9.99 -7.48 30.16
C GLN A 846 9.12 -6.23 29.92
N CYS A 847 8.45 -5.74 30.96
CA CYS A 847 7.74 -4.46 30.95
C CYS A 847 7.64 -3.96 32.39
N THR A 848 7.97 -2.70 32.64
CA THR A 848 7.70 -2.04 33.92
C THR A 848 6.44 -1.21 33.79
N VAL A 849 5.43 -1.53 34.61
CA VAL A 849 4.20 -0.74 34.70
C VAL A 849 4.20 0.05 36.00
N GLY A 850 3.63 1.25 36.02
CA GLY A 850 3.58 2.01 37.26
C GLY A 850 2.66 3.22 37.24
N PHE A 851 2.58 3.85 38.41
CA PHE A 851 1.77 5.03 38.66
C PHE A 851 2.60 6.07 39.39
N TYR A 852 2.63 7.28 38.86
CA TYR A 852 3.39 8.41 39.39
C TYR A 852 2.44 9.50 39.88
N SER A 853 2.72 10.05 41.07
CA SER A 853 2.02 11.23 41.59
C SER A 853 3.01 12.23 42.20
N ASN A 854 2.97 13.47 41.71
CA ASN A 854 3.54 14.64 42.35
C ASN A 854 2.41 15.58 42.72
N ALA A 855 2.22 15.82 44.01
CA ALA A 855 1.01 16.43 44.52
C ALA A 855 1.23 17.32 45.74
N ASN A 856 0.37 18.33 45.87
CA ASN A 856 0.30 19.17 47.06
C ASN A 856 -0.39 18.43 48.22
N SER A 857 -0.13 18.88 49.45
CA SER A 857 -0.73 18.37 50.69
C SER A 857 -2.24 18.10 50.57
N GLY A 858 -2.64 16.87 50.90
CA GLY A 858 -4.04 16.43 50.96
C GLY A 858 -4.68 15.98 49.64
N ASN A 859 -3.98 16.14 48.51
CA ASN A 859 -4.44 15.57 47.24
C ASN A 859 -4.17 14.07 47.19
N TRP A 860 -5.01 13.32 46.48
CA TRP A 860 -4.95 11.87 46.46
C TRP A 860 -5.45 11.27 45.15
N PHE A 861 -4.96 10.08 44.82
CA PHE A 861 -5.60 9.17 43.89
C PHE A 861 -5.48 7.73 44.38
N SER A 862 -6.34 6.86 43.89
CA SER A 862 -6.29 5.43 44.14
C SER A 862 -6.39 4.64 42.84
N VAL A 863 -5.80 3.45 42.84
CA VAL A 863 -5.82 2.50 41.73
C VAL A 863 -6.14 1.10 42.23
N ASP A 864 -6.86 0.35 41.42
CA ASP A 864 -7.22 -1.04 41.65
C ASP A 864 -7.34 -1.80 40.31
N LYS A 865 -7.28 -3.13 40.38
CA LYS A 865 -7.40 -4.06 39.24
C LYS A 865 -6.51 -3.69 38.05
N VAL A 866 -5.20 -3.77 38.25
CA VAL A 866 -4.18 -3.43 37.24
C VAL A 866 -3.87 -4.62 36.34
N GLU A 867 -4.11 -4.50 35.05
CA GLU A 867 -4.07 -5.62 34.13
C GLU A 867 -3.10 -5.37 32.98
N LEU A 868 -2.23 -6.34 32.70
CA LEU A 868 -1.37 -6.35 31.51
C LEU A 868 -1.63 -7.62 30.70
N TYR A 869 -2.31 -7.46 29.58
CA TYR A 869 -2.69 -8.55 28.67
C TYR A 869 -1.94 -8.45 27.35
N LYS A 870 -1.66 -9.59 26.72
CA LYS A 870 -1.10 -9.61 25.37
C LYS A 870 -2.22 -9.39 24.36
N GLU A 871 -1.97 -8.52 23.38
CA GLU A 871 -2.85 -8.33 22.25
C GLU A 871 -2.70 -9.49 21.28
N GLN A 872 -3.83 -10.03 20.85
CA GLN A 872 -3.94 -11.12 19.90
C GLN A 872 -4.95 -10.73 18.81
N VAL A 873 -4.80 -11.32 17.64
CA VAL A 873 -5.72 -11.08 16.53
C VAL A 873 -6.93 -12.00 16.66
N ASN A 874 -8.14 -11.43 16.67
CA ASN A 874 -9.36 -12.23 16.53
C ASN A 874 -9.52 -12.65 15.08
N LEU A 875 -9.56 -13.95 14.83
CA LEU A 875 -9.65 -14.53 13.49
C LEU A 875 -11.09 -14.79 13.04
N VAL A 876 -12.08 -14.32 13.81
CA VAL A 876 -13.51 -14.54 13.54
C VAL A 876 -14.08 -13.31 12.84
N SER A 877 -14.60 -13.49 11.63
CA SER A 877 -15.36 -12.45 10.92
C SER A 877 -16.76 -12.29 11.50
N ASN A 878 -17.29 -11.07 11.51
CA ASN A 878 -18.65 -10.76 12.02
C ASN A 878 -18.90 -11.39 13.39
N TYR A 879 -17.93 -11.23 14.27
CA TYR A 879 -17.84 -11.97 15.51
C TYR A 879 -18.84 -11.49 16.57
N ASP A 880 -19.40 -10.31 16.40
CA ASP A 880 -20.42 -9.68 17.24
C ASP A 880 -21.78 -9.52 16.52
N PHE A 881 -21.88 -10.00 15.26
CA PHE A 881 -23.10 -9.94 14.44
C PHE A 881 -23.64 -8.53 14.15
N GLU A 882 -22.82 -7.49 14.28
CA GLU A 882 -23.25 -6.11 14.05
C GLU A 882 -23.34 -5.74 12.55
N ILE A 883 -22.65 -6.48 11.68
CA ILE A 883 -22.47 -6.12 10.26
C ILE A 883 -23.80 -6.03 9.52
N ASP A 884 -24.69 -7.01 9.72
CA ASP A 884 -25.90 -7.17 8.91
C ASP A 884 -27.17 -6.65 9.60
N GLY A 885 -27.08 -6.32 10.88
CA GLY A 885 -28.24 -6.19 11.75
C GLY A 885 -29.09 -7.47 11.81
N ALA A 886 -30.41 -7.34 11.98
CA ALA A 886 -31.30 -8.50 12.09
C ALA A 886 -31.44 -9.23 10.74
N THR A 887 -30.99 -10.49 10.65
CA THR A 887 -30.94 -11.29 9.42
C THR A 887 -31.02 -12.79 9.69
N GLN A 888 -31.44 -13.60 8.72
CA GLN A 888 -31.31 -15.08 8.76
C GLN A 888 -30.04 -15.59 8.08
N THR A 889 -29.31 -14.71 7.39
CA THR A 889 -28.08 -15.06 6.66
C THR A 889 -26.97 -14.13 7.11
N PRO A 890 -26.47 -14.28 8.36
CA PRO A 890 -25.35 -13.48 8.85
C PRO A 890 -24.14 -13.66 7.94
N SER A 891 -23.57 -12.54 7.50
CA SER A 891 -22.37 -12.52 6.66
C SER A 891 -21.26 -13.32 7.35
N TYR A 892 -20.50 -14.09 6.55
CA TYR A 892 -19.38 -14.97 6.97
C TYR A 892 -19.74 -16.23 7.77
N TRP A 893 -21.00 -16.39 8.18
CA TRP A 893 -21.46 -17.56 8.92
C TRP A 893 -22.34 -18.46 8.04
N GLY A 894 -22.06 -19.76 8.04
CA GLY A 894 -22.84 -20.78 7.36
C GLY A 894 -23.84 -21.42 8.32
N THR A 895 -25.01 -21.81 7.81
CA THR A 895 -26.03 -22.52 8.58
C THR A 895 -26.21 -23.93 8.02
N TRP A 896 -25.99 -24.94 8.86
CA TRP A 896 -26.37 -26.31 8.59
C TRP A 896 -27.77 -26.58 9.16
N PRO A 897 -28.77 -26.94 8.31
CA PRO A 897 -30.19 -27.00 8.67
C PRO A 897 -30.61 -28.27 9.44
N GLY A 898 -29.69 -28.89 10.17
CA GLY A 898 -29.95 -30.13 10.90
C GLY A 898 -30.02 -31.37 10.02
N SER A 899 -30.12 -32.53 10.68
CA SER A 899 -30.25 -33.84 10.01
C SER A 899 -31.54 -33.98 9.19
N SER A 900 -32.57 -33.18 9.49
CA SER A 900 -33.83 -33.10 8.74
C SER A 900 -33.69 -32.34 7.42
N GLY A 901 -32.68 -31.47 7.30
CA GLY A 901 -32.47 -30.58 6.16
C GLY A 901 -33.37 -29.35 6.12
N ASN A 902 -34.23 -29.13 7.13
CA ASN A 902 -35.32 -28.13 7.06
C ASN A 902 -35.35 -27.13 8.23
N ASP A 903 -34.29 -27.06 9.04
CA ASP A 903 -34.29 -26.26 10.28
C ASP A 903 -33.35 -25.04 10.23
N ALA A 904 -32.91 -24.60 9.05
CA ALA A 904 -32.13 -23.35 8.90
C ALA A 904 -32.89 -22.11 9.38
N ASP A 905 -34.22 -22.12 9.36
CA ASP A 905 -35.07 -21.03 9.87
C ASP A 905 -35.05 -20.90 11.40
N ALA A 906 -34.43 -21.85 12.11
CA ALA A 906 -34.17 -21.73 13.54
C ALA A 906 -32.99 -20.79 13.84
N ASP A 907 -32.16 -20.44 12.86
CA ASP A 907 -30.97 -19.60 12.99
C ASP A 907 -31.25 -18.17 12.49
N TYR A 908 -31.04 -17.17 13.34
CA TYR A 908 -31.21 -15.77 12.97
C TYR A 908 -30.50 -14.81 13.93
N VAL A 909 -30.10 -13.66 13.41
CA VAL A 909 -29.58 -12.52 14.17
C VAL A 909 -30.74 -11.63 14.60
N GLU A 910 -30.75 -11.23 15.86
CA GLU A 910 -31.76 -10.33 16.43
C GLU A 910 -31.13 -9.35 17.43
N THR A 911 -31.91 -8.34 17.86
CA THR A 911 -31.41 -7.32 18.78
C THR A 911 -31.26 -7.81 20.22
N GLY A 912 -30.40 -7.12 20.99
CA GLY A 912 -30.07 -7.40 22.37
C GLY A 912 -28.76 -8.17 22.51
N GLY A 913 -27.71 -7.74 21.80
CA GLY A 913 -26.35 -8.22 21.97
C GLY A 913 -25.83 -8.13 23.40
N TYR A 914 -24.82 -8.95 23.71
CA TYR A 914 -23.92 -8.74 24.83
C TYR A 914 -23.03 -7.52 24.59
N SER A 915 -22.46 -7.42 23.39
CA SER A 915 -21.78 -6.24 22.88
C SER A 915 -22.53 -5.72 21.65
N GLY A 916 -22.56 -4.41 21.46
CA GLY A 916 -23.30 -3.84 20.33
C GLY A 916 -24.82 -4.01 20.48
N SER A 917 -25.51 -4.04 19.34
CA SER A 917 -26.97 -4.07 19.26
C SER A 917 -27.56 -5.45 18.95
N TYR A 918 -26.78 -6.38 18.38
CA TYR A 918 -27.23 -7.61 17.74
C TYR A 918 -26.56 -8.86 18.32
N ARG A 919 -27.18 -10.04 18.09
CA ARG A 919 -26.65 -11.36 18.48
C ARG A 919 -27.19 -12.43 17.56
N LEU A 920 -26.48 -13.54 17.43
CA LEU A 920 -27.01 -14.75 16.79
C LEU A 920 -27.86 -15.56 17.78
N THR A 921 -29.00 -16.05 17.34
CA THR A 921 -29.95 -16.84 18.13
C THR A 921 -30.41 -18.07 17.38
N HIS A 922 -30.45 -19.20 18.09
CA HIS A 922 -31.11 -20.42 17.65
C HIS A 922 -32.44 -20.57 18.38
N TYR A 923 -33.57 -20.53 17.68
CA TYR A 923 -34.91 -20.74 18.23
C TYR A 923 -35.93 -21.15 17.16
N LYS A 924 -36.83 -22.06 17.50
CA LYS A 924 -38.01 -22.38 16.68
C LYS A 924 -39.18 -22.82 17.57
N SER A 925 -40.40 -22.55 17.13
CA SER A 925 -41.64 -22.98 17.82
C SER A 925 -41.94 -24.48 17.69
N ALA A 926 -41.15 -25.20 16.89
CA ALA A 926 -41.17 -26.65 16.72
C ALA A 926 -39.79 -27.22 17.13
N PRO A 927 -39.65 -28.54 17.38
CA PRO A 927 -38.34 -29.14 17.61
C PRO A 927 -37.41 -28.85 16.42
N TYR A 928 -36.14 -28.55 16.70
CA TYR A 928 -35.16 -28.17 15.69
C TYR A 928 -33.78 -28.72 15.99
N GLU A 929 -32.95 -28.82 14.96
CA GLU A 929 -31.53 -29.08 15.05
C GLU A 929 -30.81 -28.16 14.06
N VAL A 930 -29.86 -27.36 14.53
CA VAL A 930 -29.17 -26.39 13.67
C VAL A 930 -27.74 -26.19 14.17
N TYR A 931 -26.83 -25.90 13.25
CA TYR A 931 -25.45 -25.54 13.54
C TYR A 931 -25.07 -24.33 12.70
N THR A 932 -24.57 -23.29 13.34
CA THR A 932 -24.10 -22.07 12.66
C THR A 932 -22.62 -21.94 12.87
N ASP A 933 -21.86 -21.89 11.78
CA ASP A 933 -20.43 -22.08 11.81
C ASP A 933 -19.65 -21.17 10.88
N GLN A 934 -18.39 -20.99 11.21
CA GLN A 934 -17.42 -20.29 10.39
C GLN A 934 -16.17 -21.17 10.29
N THR A 935 -15.72 -21.41 9.06
CA THR A 935 -14.45 -22.10 8.81
C THR A 935 -13.35 -21.09 8.53
N ILE A 936 -12.43 -20.98 9.47
CA ILE A 936 -11.26 -20.09 9.43
C ILE A 936 -10.12 -20.89 8.79
N LYS A 937 -9.54 -20.38 7.70
CA LYS A 937 -8.52 -21.08 6.90
C LYS A 937 -7.22 -20.29 6.85
N ASN A 938 -6.16 -20.95 6.40
CA ASN A 938 -4.80 -20.41 6.27
C ASN A 938 -4.22 -19.87 7.59
N ILE A 939 -4.71 -20.36 8.73
CA ILE A 939 -4.19 -19.97 10.04
C ILE A 939 -2.87 -20.71 10.31
N LYS A 940 -1.95 -20.07 11.05
CA LYS A 940 -0.68 -20.69 11.43
C LYS A 940 -0.94 -21.94 12.28
N ASN A 941 -0.18 -23.01 12.08
CA ASN A 941 -0.24 -24.15 13.00
C ASN A 941 0.21 -23.71 14.41
N GLY A 942 -0.47 -24.19 15.44
CA GLY A 942 -0.23 -23.77 16.82
C GLY A 942 -1.45 -23.95 17.69
N THR A 943 -1.34 -23.53 18.95
CA THR A 943 -2.42 -23.62 19.93
C THR A 943 -3.30 -22.36 19.87
N TYR A 944 -4.61 -22.56 19.93
CA TYR A 944 -5.62 -21.51 19.86
C TYR A 944 -6.63 -21.62 21.01
N THR A 945 -7.24 -20.49 21.35
CA THR A 945 -8.40 -20.40 22.23
C THR A 945 -9.60 -19.89 21.44
N LEU A 946 -10.75 -20.56 21.59
CA LEU A 946 -12.08 -20.11 21.17
C LEU A 946 -12.88 -19.70 22.40
N ARG A 947 -13.48 -18.52 22.44
CA ARG A 947 -14.44 -18.14 23.47
C ARG A 947 -15.56 -17.29 22.92
N ALA A 948 -16.69 -17.25 23.62
CA ALA A 948 -17.84 -16.45 23.24
C ALA A 948 -18.71 -16.13 24.45
N TRP A 949 -19.47 -15.05 24.37
CA TRP A 949 -20.55 -14.78 25.30
C TRP A 949 -21.80 -15.52 24.84
N VAL A 950 -22.42 -16.27 25.76
CA VAL A 950 -23.61 -17.08 25.46
C VAL A 950 -24.70 -16.89 26.50
N VAL A 951 -25.95 -17.09 26.09
CA VAL A 951 -27.11 -17.09 26.99
C VAL A 951 -28.14 -18.09 26.47
N SER A 952 -28.81 -18.82 27.36
CA SER A 952 -29.81 -19.82 26.96
C SER A 952 -30.96 -19.94 27.95
N GLY A 953 -32.16 -20.23 27.43
CA GLY A 953 -33.32 -20.60 28.23
C GLY A 953 -33.26 -22.00 28.85
N GLY A 954 -32.32 -22.85 28.41
CA GLY A 954 -32.17 -24.24 28.85
C GLY A 954 -33.20 -25.22 28.23
N GLY A 955 -33.03 -26.52 28.51
CA GLY A 955 -33.95 -27.59 28.08
C GLY A 955 -33.67 -28.20 26.70
N GLN A 956 -32.62 -27.77 26.00
CA GLN A 956 -32.14 -28.40 24.76
C GLN A 956 -31.66 -29.84 25.02
N ASN A 957 -31.77 -30.70 24.00
CA ASN A 957 -31.21 -32.05 24.05
C ASN A 957 -29.67 -32.00 24.03
N SER A 958 -29.12 -31.09 23.22
CA SER A 958 -27.69 -30.75 23.16
C SER A 958 -27.53 -29.28 22.75
N CYS A 959 -26.66 -28.54 23.43
CA CYS A 959 -26.33 -27.16 23.07
C CYS A 959 -24.90 -26.83 23.49
N PHE A 960 -24.05 -26.48 22.52
CA PHE A 960 -22.61 -26.28 22.77
C PHE A 960 -21.98 -25.32 21.75
N LEU A 961 -20.88 -24.69 22.17
CA LEU A 961 -19.89 -24.09 21.29
C LEU A 961 -18.88 -25.18 20.88
N GLU A 962 -18.47 -25.21 19.62
CA GLU A 962 -17.60 -26.25 19.05
C GLU A 962 -16.41 -25.65 18.29
N ALA A 963 -15.27 -26.33 18.36
CA ALA A 963 -14.15 -26.21 17.43
C ALA A 963 -13.87 -27.59 16.79
N LYS A 964 -13.74 -27.66 15.46
CA LYS A 964 -13.47 -28.89 14.70
C LYS A 964 -12.64 -28.63 13.45
N ASN A 965 -12.30 -29.70 12.71
CA ASN A 965 -11.56 -29.65 11.44
C ASN A 965 -10.16 -29.01 11.51
N TYR A 966 -9.57 -28.89 12.71
CA TYR A 966 -8.23 -28.32 12.93
C TYR A 966 -7.09 -29.34 12.94
N GLY A 967 -7.37 -30.55 12.48
CA GLY A 967 -6.45 -31.70 12.47
C GLY A 967 -6.51 -32.56 13.73
N GLY A 968 -7.22 -32.09 14.78
CA GLY A 968 -7.58 -32.88 15.95
C GLY A 968 -9.03 -33.41 15.93
N SER A 969 -9.42 -34.11 17.01
CA SER A 969 -10.83 -34.49 17.25
C SER A 969 -11.64 -33.29 17.74
N PRO A 970 -12.93 -33.13 17.39
CA PRO A 970 -13.73 -31.98 17.81
C PRO A 970 -13.70 -31.72 19.31
N MET A 971 -13.60 -30.45 19.70
CA MET A 971 -13.69 -29.97 21.07
C MET A 971 -14.96 -29.16 21.26
N GLN A 972 -15.62 -29.33 22.40
CA GLN A 972 -16.92 -28.74 22.67
C GLN A 972 -16.99 -28.21 24.11
N VAL A 973 -17.70 -27.11 24.32
CA VAL A 973 -18.10 -26.62 25.65
C VAL A 973 -19.60 -26.38 25.68
N ALA A 974 -20.27 -26.97 26.68
CA ALA A 974 -21.72 -26.86 26.82
C ALA A 974 -22.16 -25.43 27.13
N ILE A 975 -23.29 -25.01 26.55
CA ILE A 975 -23.88 -23.70 26.83
C ILE A 975 -24.82 -23.81 28.03
N PRO A 976 -24.62 -23.01 29.10
CA PRO A 976 -25.42 -23.12 30.30
C PRO A 976 -26.81 -22.47 30.17
N GLY A 977 -27.82 -23.11 30.75
CA GLY A 977 -29.20 -22.60 30.81
C GLY A 977 -29.39 -21.54 31.91
N ASN A 978 -28.78 -20.37 31.74
CA ASN A 978 -28.73 -19.33 32.77
C ASN A 978 -29.93 -18.35 32.74
N GLY A 979 -30.81 -18.47 31.75
CA GLY A 979 -31.96 -17.58 31.57
C GLY A 979 -31.58 -16.18 31.10
N TRP A 980 -32.51 -15.48 30.47
CA TRP A 980 -32.29 -14.12 29.96
C TRP A 980 -32.27 -13.09 31.10
N PRO A 981 -31.39 -12.05 31.07
CA PRO A 981 -30.30 -11.77 30.13
C PRO A 981 -28.92 -12.18 30.70
N ASN A 982 -28.82 -13.33 31.39
CA ASN A 982 -27.62 -13.71 32.12
C ASN A 982 -26.54 -14.26 31.19
N TRP A 983 -25.95 -13.37 30.38
CA TRP A 983 -24.81 -13.66 29.51
C TRP A 983 -23.65 -14.23 30.32
N THR A 984 -23.06 -15.30 29.81
CA THR A 984 -21.95 -16.01 30.43
C THR A 984 -20.91 -16.32 29.37
N GLN A 985 -19.64 -16.05 29.65
CA GLN A 985 -18.57 -16.42 28.74
C GLN A 985 -18.24 -17.90 28.86
N VAL A 986 -18.19 -18.60 27.73
CA VAL A 986 -17.70 -19.98 27.63
C VAL A 986 -16.46 -20.01 26.76
N GLN A 987 -15.56 -20.98 26.98
CA GLN A 987 -14.32 -21.08 26.23
C GLN A 987 -13.86 -22.53 26.01
N ILE A 988 -13.11 -22.73 24.93
CA ILE A 988 -12.37 -23.93 24.56
C ILE A 988 -10.91 -23.50 24.37
N THR A 989 -10.02 -23.97 25.23
CA THR A 989 -8.58 -23.68 25.15
C THR A 989 -7.81 -24.90 24.62
N GLY A 990 -6.57 -24.71 24.20
CA GLY A 990 -5.72 -25.84 23.79
C GLY A 990 -6.05 -26.42 22.41
N ILE A 991 -6.68 -25.64 21.52
CA ILE A 991 -7.03 -26.07 20.16
C ILE A 991 -5.75 -26.09 19.32
N ASN A 992 -5.09 -27.26 19.24
CA ASN A 992 -3.84 -27.41 18.50
C ASN A 992 -4.08 -27.60 17.00
N VAL A 993 -4.07 -26.51 16.25
CA VAL A 993 -4.24 -26.50 14.79
C VAL A 993 -2.99 -27.08 14.12
N THR A 994 -3.19 -28.08 13.27
CA THR A 994 -2.10 -28.82 12.58
C THR A 994 -2.27 -28.89 11.07
N ASN A 995 -3.37 -28.36 10.53
CA ASN A 995 -3.73 -28.41 9.12
C ASN A 995 -4.14 -27.03 8.58
N ASN A 996 -3.68 -25.95 9.22
CA ASN A 996 -3.90 -24.56 8.82
C ASN A 996 -5.38 -24.12 8.71
N GLN A 997 -6.31 -24.74 9.44
CA GLN A 997 -7.71 -24.30 9.49
C GLN A 997 -8.38 -24.67 10.82
N CYS A 998 -9.53 -24.08 11.12
CA CYS A 998 -10.41 -24.46 12.21
C CYS A 998 -11.85 -24.06 11.87
N THR A 999 -12.81 -24.95 12.06
CA THR A 999 -14.24 -24.63 12.01
C THR A 999 -14.74 -24.40 13.41
N ILE A 1000 -15.31 -23.22 13.68
CA ILE A 1000 -15.91 -22.86 14.96
C ILE A 1000 -17.41 -22.66 14.79
N GLY A 1001 -18.22 -22.89 15.82
CA GLY A 1001 -19.65 -22.61 15.69
C GLY A 1001 -20.52 -22.95 16.89
N LEU A 1002 -21.77 -22.49 16.83
CA LEU A 1002 -22.84 -22.76 17.78
C LEU A 1002 -23.69 -23.93 17.28
N TYR A 1003 -23.90 -24.96 18.10
CA TYR A 1003 -24.81 -26.06 17.83
C TYR A 1003 -25.98 -26.06 18.82
N SER A 1004 -27.19 -26.33 18.33
CA SER A 1004 -28.36 -26.60 19.16
C SER A 1004 -29.27 -27.67 18.56
N ASN A 1005 -29.56 -28.72 19.33
CA ASN A 1005 -30.64 -29.68 19.10
C ASN A 1005 -31.64 -29.55 20.25
N ALA A 1006 -32.87 -29.14 19.94
CA ALA A 1006 -33.77 -28.61 20.94
C ALA A 1006 -35.24 -29.00 20.72
N ASN A 1007 -35.97 -29.06 21.83
CA ASN A 1007 -37.43 -29.17 21.82
C ASN A 1007 -38.07 -27.84 21.41
N ALA A 1008 -39.32 -27.90 20.98
CA ALA A 1008 -40.13 -26.73 20.62
C ALA A 1008 -40.09 -25.64 21.70
N GLY A 1009 -39.72 -24.42 21.31
CA GLY A 1009 -39.74 -23.24 22.19
C GLY A 1009 -38.46 -23.00 23.01
N ASN A 1010 -37.47 -23.88 22.96
CA ASN A 1010 -36.18 -23.65 23.61
C ASN A 1010 -35.26 -22.79 22.73
N TRP A 1011 -34.33 -22.06 23.33
CA TRP A 1011 -33.47 -21.12 22.62
C TRP A 1011 -32.08 -20.96 23.24
N CYS A 1012 -31.11 -20.59 22.43
CA CYS A 1012 -29.79 -20.13 22.87
C CYS A 1012 -29.30 -19.02 21.95
N SER A 1013 -28.48 -18.12 22.49
CA SER A 1013 -27.84 -17.05 21.74
C SER A 1013 -26.35 -16.99 22.03
N ILE A 1014 -25.59 -16.51 21.05
CA ILE A 1014 -24.15 -16.29 21.10
C ILE A 1014 -23.83 -14.90 20.56
N ASP A 1015 -22.81 -14.28 21.15
CA ASP A 1015 -22.29 -12.98 20.75
C ASP A 1015 -20.81 -12.84 21.17
N LYS A 1016 -20.10 -11.87 20.58
CA LYS A 1016 -18.69 -11.57 20.81
C LYS A 1016 -17.81 -12.84 20.81
N ILE A 1017 -17.80 -13.52 19.67
CA ILE A 1017 -16.97 -14.70 19.45
C ILE A 1017 -15.51 -14.28 19.24
N GLU A 1018 -14.58 -14.99 19.85
CA GLU A 1018 -13.16 -14.67 19.76
C GLU A 1018 -12.40 -15.98 19.52
N PHE A 1019 -11.65 -16.05 18.42
CA PHE A 1019 -10.75 -17.16 18.10
C PHE A 1019 -9.36 -16.61 17.79
N PHE A 1020 -8.40 -16.89 18.66
CA PHE A 1020 -7.08 -16.28 18.60
C PHE A 1020 -5.99 -17.28 19.02
N ARG A 1021 -4.76 -17.02 18.57
CA ARG A 1021 -3.61 -17.86 18.87
C ARG A 1021 -3.11 -17.59 20.29
N GLU A 1022 -2.75 -18.65 21.03
CA GLU A 1022 -2.20 -18.54 22.39
C GLU A 1022 -0.77 -17.99 22.41
#